data_AF-A0A0S8FVM4-F1
#
_entry.id   AF-A0A0S8FVM4-F1
#
_cell.length_a   1.000
_cell.length_b   1.000
_cell.length_c   1.000
_cell.angle_alpha   90.00
_cell.angle_beta   90.00
_cell.angle_gamma   90.00
#
_symmetry.space_group_name_H-M   'P 1'
#
loop_
_entity.id
_entity.type
_entity.pdbx_description
1 polymer ?
#
loop_
_entity_poly.entity_id
_entity_poly.type
_entity_poly.pdbx_seq_one_letter_code
_entity_poly.pdbx_strand_id
1 'polypeptide(L)'
;MQRNVCFFIIILNIIAGGCAPGYVEHLVTNQGAVIELDGARFEIPANSVAESTLIRIEKLGKAKRTYAQGFSLLGNSYVIEPETLVFLYPMQIVLPAKSKSANLGAKIGRGFVPLVDADIKGETLTVRVWHGGEYYLIENPKEYGIIEHTKTKEGLLLVSDIYISDYVRDFKDVLRRSGYDLPVWLFVNQPDLSIEDNVRLLHEGLRNLHSEYGDFRLDVVSFGVGGLVTHRYLTDSAYYQRDISSAVLAIGTPFLGTGLAYWNIAMIGKSPLRFFFIDGMGSNADDVACGSEFISLIQEKRRIPGHHYYDDPTENKNFASLYGLKVVDGSTVLEEKSGDGLVFTGSARLTAIEPSVFELDHFELFESPSVHKVIAEFVKLYRSFNWPMLFSAVWEGRESITVVNSTWERETKLHLRNDRDFDVLMEYNRNMLNSAPQSAILITNGDYDTYPAWYLQEKGVRQDVIIVNRSLLNIKDYARYLKRMGLPLTTSDKELERMQHKKGDGRKITISDQLMQVILKQKTRPVVFSTTVYQPEQYGYPLKLSGLVYEISESDIDIARTRQLLFEEFEFERLLSSPVDSINANLQNMILNYAAIAFQLAATLEDSGEYSEAIEVLEFARRFGIKPMFYYNEARIYFKMGMNDKANEILQRLLQIEATDVTLVKEVAKMYYDNGMREKAVMLLAVLSRDNPKDKELIDLIRKYRGE
;
A
#
# COMPACT_ATOMS: atom_id res chain seq x y z
N MET A 1 64.86 15.04 8.54
CA MET A 1 65.41 15.16 9.90
C MET A 1 64.24 15.27 10.86
N GLN A 2 64.14 14.32 11.79
CA GLN A 2 63.03 14.09 12.72
C GLN A 2 62.65 15.32 13.56
N ARG A 3 61.35 15.47 13.83
CA ARG A 3 60.86 16.04 15.09
C ARG A 3 59.55 15.36 15.48
N ASN A 4 59.67 14.39 16.39
CA ASN A 4 58.56 13.83 17.14
C ASN A 4 57.96 14.93 18.02
N VAL A 5 56.65 15.15 17.92
CA VAL A 5 55.87 15.91 18.90
C VAL A 5 54.87 14.93 19.50
N CYS A 6 55.16 14.49 20.72
CA CYS A 6 54.26 13.71 21.55
C CYS A 6 53.03 14.56 21.90
N PHE A 7 51.84 14.10 21.53
CA PHE A 7 50.60 14.61 22.12
C PHE A 7 50.34 13.89 23.45
N PHE A 8 50.31 14.69 24.53
CA PHE A 8 49.99 14.24 25.88
C PHE A 8 48.51 13.87 25.97
N ILE A 9 48.23 12.63 26.38
CA ILE A 9 46.92 12.18 26.85
C ILE A 9 46.76 12.71 28.28
N ILE A 10 45.74 13.54 28.52
CA ILE A 10 45.33 13.93 29.87
C ILE A 10 44.39 12.84 30.39
N ILE A 11 44.92 11.98 31.27
CA ILE A 11 44.11 11.10 32.11
C ILE A 11 43.75 11.89 33.36
N LEU A 12 42.50 12.37 33.46
CA LEU A 12 41.98 12.95 34.69
C LEU A 12 41.45 11.83 35.59
N ASN A 13 42.31 11.29 36.45
CA ASN A 13 41.90 10.37 37.52
C ASN A 13 41.43 11.19 38.74
N ILE A 14 40.11 11.29 38.92
CA ILE A 14 39.52 11.68 40.21
C ILE A 14 39.14 10.39 40.93
N ILE A 15 39.94 10.02 41.92
CA ILE A 15 39.69 8.90 42.83
C ILE A 15 38.84 9.40 43.99
N ALA A 16 37.57 8.98 44.03
CA ALA A 16 36.77 8.90 45.25
C ALA A 16 35.66 7.83 45.09
N GLY A 17 35.78 6.72 45.82
CA GLY A 17 34.68 5.78 46.08
C GLY A 17 34.32 4.76 44.98
N GLY A 18 35.07 3.66 44.93
CA GLY A 18 34.67 2.31 44.53
C GLY A 18 33.37 2.09 43.72
N CYS A 19 33.42 2.37 42.42
CA CYS A 19 32.82 1.58 41.34
C CYS A 19 33.53 2.04 40.06
N ALA A 20 34.16 1.13 39.31
CA ALA A 20 34.64 1.49 37.98
C ALA A 20 33.46 2.04 37.15
N PRO A 21 33.67 3.06 36.30
CA PRO A 21 32.59 3.54 35.44
C PRO A 21 32.04 2.37 34.63
N GLY A 22 30.70 2.21 34.60
CA GLY A 22 30.01 1.16 33.84
C GLY A 22 30.13 1.32 32.31
N TYR A 23 31.03 2.19 31.85
CA TYR A 23 31.24 2.55 30.46
C TYR A 23 32.72 2.79 30.16
N VAL A 24 33.07 2.70 28.88
CA VAL A 24 34.38 3.05 28.32
C VAL A 24 34.18 4.00 27.14
N GLU A 25 34.95 5.07 27.09
CA GLU A 25 35.03 5.99 25.94
C GLU A 25 36.33 5.75 25.17
N HIS A 26 36.24 5.71 23.84
CA HIS A 26 37.39 5.48 22.97
C HIS A 26 37.25 6.24 21.65
N LEU A 27 38.30 6.94 21.23
CA LEU A 27 38.35 7.58 19.92
C LEU A 27 38.76 6.56 18.86
N VAL A 28 37.81 6.10 18.06
CA VAL A 28 38.06 5.14 16.98
C VAL A 28 38.52 5.88 15.73
N THR A 29 39.66 5.48 15.19
CA THR A 29 40.25 6.05 13.96
C THR A 29 40.21 5.04 12.81
N ASN A 30 40.82 5.37 11.67
CA ASN A 30 40.94 4.44 10.54
C ASN A 30 41.75 3.16 10.86
N GLN A 31 42.49 3.12 11.97
CA GLN A 31 43.21 1.92 12.40
C GLN A 31 42.31 0.87 13.09
N GLY A 32 41.04 1.19 13.36
CA GLY A 32 40.15 0.35 14.15
C GLY A 32 40.42 0.49 15.65
N ALA A 33 39.78 -0.36 16.45
CA ALA A 33 39.94 -0.38 17.91
C ALA A 33 39.58 -1.75 18.50
N VAL A 34 40.18 -2.06 19.65
CA VAL A 34 39.74 -3.17 20.52
C VAL A 34 39.43 -2.57 21.88
N ILE A 35 38.19 -2.73 22.33
CA ILE A 35 37.69 -2.14 23.57
C ILE A 35 37.19 -3.28 24.46
N GLU A 36 37.57 -3.27 25.74
CA GLU A 36 37.15 -4.27 26.73
C GLU A 36 36.30 -3.60 27.83
N LEU A 37 35.19 -4.23 28.20
CA LEU A 37 34.29 -3.79 29.26
C LEU A 37 33.66 -5.00 29.96
N ASP A 38 34.01 -5.23 31.23
CA ASP A 38 33.40 -6.26 32.09
C ASP A 38 33.30 -7.66 31.43
N GLY A 39 34.41 -8.12 30.86
CA GLY A 39 34.52 -9.40 30.15
C GLY A 39 33.97 -9.42 28.73
N ALA A 40 33.33 -8.35 28.27
CA ALA A 40 32.98 -8.14 26.87
C ALA A 40 34.15 -7.52 26.11
N ARG A 41 34.38 -7.97 24.87
CA ARG A 41 35.38 -7.43 23.97
C ARG A 41 34.71 -6.99 22.66
N PHE A 42 34.99 -5.76 22.25
CA PHE A 42 34.44 -5.12 21.06
C PHE A 42 35.59 -4.84 20.09
N GLU A 43 35.59 -5.54 18.96
CA GLU A 43 36.63 -5.44 17.94
C GLU A 43 36.07 -4.70 16.73
N ILE A 44 36.55 -3.47 16.51
CA ILE A 44 36.19 -2.62 15.39
C ILE A 44 37.29 -2.73 14.34
N PRO A 45 37.03 -3.30 13.15
CA PRO A 45 38.04 -3.46 12.12
C PRO A 45 38.62 -2.12 11.64
N ALA A 46 39.83 -2.15 11.07
CA ALA A 46 40.41 -0.98 10.42
C ALA A 46 39.51 -0.49 9.26
N ASN A 47 39.46 0.83 9.06
CA ASN A 47 38.62 1.51 8.06
C ASN A 47 37.10 1.31 8.22
N SER A 48 36.62 0.92 9.41
CA SER A 48 35.18 0.76 9.68
C SER A 48 34.45 2.09 9.92
N VAL A 49 35.17 3.15 10.28
CA VAL A 49 34.59 4.49 10.47
C VAL A 49 35.13 5.45 9.41
N ALA A 50 34.25 6.27 8.83
CA ALA A 50 34.63 7.21 7.76
C ALA A 50 35.52 8.35 8.28
N GLU A 51 35.29 8.77 9.51
CA GLU A 51 36.06 9.78 10.23
C GLU A 51 36.31 9.35 11.68
N SER A 52 37.31 9.95 12.32
CA SER A 52 37.61 9.65 13.73
C SER A 52 36.40 9.94 14.60
N THR A 53 35.84 8.90 15.20
CA THR A 53 34.57 8.97 15.93
C THR A 53 34.79 8.60 17.39
N LEU A 54 34.32 9.45 18.31
CA LEU A 54 34.30 9.11 19.74
C LEU A 54 33.16 8.12 19.97
N ILE A 55 33.51 6.92 20.42
CA ILE A 55 32.54 5.88 20.79
C ILE A 55 32.50 5.75 22.30
N ARG A 56 31.30 5.66 22.86
CA ARG A 56 31.07 5.25 24.24
C ARG A 56 30.38 3.90 24.27
N ILE A 57 30.93 2.95 25.03
CA ILE A 57 30.32 1.64 25.25
C ILE A 57 29.94 1.53 26.73
N GLU A 58 28.67 1.26 27.02
CA GLU A 58 28.14 1.14 28.38
C GLU A 58 27.42 -0.19 28.58
N LYS A 59 27.58 -0.80 29.76
CA LYS A 59 26.83 -2.00 30.17
C LYS A 59 25.72 -1.60 31.12
N LEU A 60 24.48 -1.94 30.78
CA LEU A 60 23.30 -1.66 31.59
C LEU A 60 22.66 -2.95 32.12
N GLY A 61 22.09 -2.87 33.33
CA GLY A 61 21.21 -3.92 33.85
C GLY A 61 19.82 -3.86 33.21
N LYS A 62 19.25 -5.02 32.89
CA LYS A 62 17.90 -5.16 32.35
C LYS A 62 17.07 -6.15 33.14
N ALA A 63 15.75 -5.92 33.17
CA ALA A 63 14.84 -6.89 33.76
C ALA A 63 14.85 -8.17 32.91
N LYS A 64 15.00 -9.32 33.58
CA LYS A 64 14.80 -10.62 32.94
C LYS A 64 13.33 -10.78 32.56
N ARG A 65 13.08 -11.35 31.39
CA ARG A 65 11.75 -11.47 30.82
C ARG A 65 11.73 -12.56 29.76
N THR A 66 10.63 -13.29 29.63
CA THR A 66 10.38 -14.23 28.53
C THR A 66 9.18 -13.75 27.70
N TYR A 67 9.29 -13.86 26.38
CA TYR A 67 8.27 -13.46 25.42
C TYR A 67 7.46 -14.67 24.94
N ALA A 68 6.28 -14.44 24.36
CA ALA A 68 5.40 -15.51 23.87
C ALA A 68 6.08 -16.39 22.81
N GLN A 69 6.97 -15.79 22.02
CA GLN A 69 7.79 -16.44 20.99
C GLN A 69 8.92 -17.32 21.59
N GLY A 70 9.03 -17.41 22.92
CA GLY A 70 10.00 -18.27 23.62
C GLY A 70 11.37 -17.62 23.90
N PHE A 71 11.67 -16.46 23.32
CA PHE A 71 12.90 -15.72 23.60
C PHE A 71 12.91 -15.15 25.03
N SER A 72 14.10 -15.02 25.63
CA SER A 72 14.26 -14.45 26.98
C SER A 72 15.38 -13.41 27.08
N LEU A 73 15.15 -12.32 27.83
CA LEU A 73 16.20 -11.37 28.25
C LEU A 73 16.98 -11.96 29.43
N LEU A 74 18.31 -11.99 29.32
CA LEU A 74 19.21 -12.55 30.34
C LEU A 74 19.67 -11.53 31.39
N GLY A 75 19.30 -10.27 31.22
CA GLY A 75 19.39 -9.24 32.26
C GLY A 75 20.54 -8.24 32.11
N ASN A 76 21.26 -8.25 30.99
CA ASN A 76 22.24 -7.23 30.65
C ASN A 76 21.97 -6.69 29.24
N SER A 77 22.35 -5.43 28.99
CA SER A 77 22.48 -4.85 27.67
C SER A 77 23.80 -4.11 27.50
N TYR A 78 24.21 -3.93 26.26
CA TYR A 78 25.39 -3.17 25.87
C TYR A 78 24.95 -2.04 24.94
N VAL A 79 25.25 -0.80 25.32
CA VAL A 79 24.91 0.41 24.55
C VAL A 79 26.18 0.94 23.91
N ILE A 80 26.12 1.21 22.60
CA ILE A 80 27.22 1.74 21.80
C ILE A 80 26.77 3.08 21.22
N GLU A 81 27.34 4.17 21.72
CA GLU A 81 27.02 5.53 21.29
C GLU A 81 28.10 6.10 20.36
N PRO A 82 27.72 6.96 19.39
CA PRO A 82 26.33 7.37 19.10
C PRO A 82 25.55 6.23 18.42
N GLU A 83 24.25 6.10 18.74
CA GLU A 83 23.37 5.08 18.11
C GLU A 83 23.25 5.25 16.60
N THR A 84 23.54 6.46 16.09
CA THR A 84 23.56 6.76 14.66
C THR A 84 24.84 6.30 13.95
N LEU A 85 25.83 5.80 14.68
CA LEU A 85 27.08 5.31 14.12
C LEU A 85 26.79 4.10 13.23
N VAL A 86 27.36 4.12 12.02
CA VAL A 86 27.32 3.00 11.09
C VAL A 86 28.74 2.60 10.75
N PHE A 87 29.02 1.30 10.81
CA PHE A 87 30.31 0.74 10.48
C PHE A 87 30.36 0.27 9.02
N LEU A 88 31.43 0.64 8.30
CA LEU A 88 31.69 0.17 6.93
C LEU A 88 32.06 -1.31 6.86
N TYR A 89 32.63 -1.85 7.95
CA TYR A 89 32.84 -3.27 8.17
C TYR A 89 32.27 -3.60 9.55
N PRO A 90 31.62 -4.75 9.74
CA PRO A 90 30.86 -5.01 10.95
C PRO A 90 31.80 -5.13 12.15
N MET A 91 31.41 -4.52 13.27
CA MET A 91 32.08 -4.67 14.54
C MET A 91 31.79 -6.08 15.09
N GLN A 92 32.81 -6.73 15.64
CA GLN A 92 32.66 -8.02 16.29
C GLN A 92 32.55 -7.83 17.82
N ILE A 93 31.47 -8.33 18.39
CA ILE A 93 31.22 -8.35 19.83
C ILE A 93 31.47 -9.76 20.35
N VAL A 94 32.35 -9.90 21.33
CA VAL A 94 32.71 -11.16 21.97
C VAL A 94 32.32 -11.11 23.45
N LEU A 95 31.46 -12.03 23.88
CA LEU A 95 30.85 -12.05 25.21
C LEU A 95 31.00 -13.42 25.88
N PRO A 96 31.08 -13.48 27.22
CA PRO A 96 30.94 -14.73 27.94
C PRO A 96 29.50 -15.26 27.83
N ALA A 97 29.34 -16.49 27.36
CA ALA A 97 28.08 -17.19 27.16
C ALA A 97 27.91 -18.30 28.20
N LYS A 98 26.86 -18.19 29.03
CA LYS A 98 26.51 -19.22 30.02
C LYS A 98 25.59 -20.32 29.46
N SER A 99 25.02 -20.10 28.28
CA SER A 99 24.06 -20.99 27.64
C SER A 99 24.44 -21.20 26.18
N LYS A 100 24.16 -22.39 25.64
CA LYS A 100 24.37 -22.72 24.22
C LYS A 100 23.34 -22.07 23.30
N SER A 101 22.28 -21.48 23.85
CA SER A 101 21.29 -20.71 23.12
C SER A 101 21.42 -19.20 23.40
N ALA A 102 22.51 -18.76 24.03
CA ALA A 102 22.76 -17.33 24.25
C ALA A 102 22.97 -16.61 22.92
N ASN A 103 22.39 -15.42 22.78
CA ASN A 103 22.54 -14.59 21.60
C ASN A 103 22.48 -13.10 22.02
N LEU A 104 22.66 -12.21 21.06
CA LEU A 104 22.33 -10.80 21.18
C LEU A 104 21.08 -10.48 20.36
N GLY A 105 20.29 -9.53 20.84
CA GLY A 105 19.21 -8.91 20.08
C GLY A 105 19.42 -7.40 20.00
N ALA A 106 19.40 -6.84 18.79
CA ALA A 106 19.42 -5.39 18.61
C ALA A 106 18.09 -4.82 19.07
N LYS A 107 18.11 -3.89 20.04
CA LYS A 107 16.92 -3.21 20.49
C LYS A 107 16.38 -2.35 19.35
N ILE A 108 15.12 -2.61 19.02
CA ILE A 108 14.37 -1.83 18.05
C ILE A 108 12.98 -1.60 18.63
N GLY A 109 12.48 -0.36 18.56
CA GLY A 109 11.20 0.00 19.17
C GLY A 109 11.14 -0.33 20.66
N ARG A 110 10.09 -1.06 21.09
CA ARG A 110 9.91 -1.56 22.47
C ARG A 110 10.41 -3.00 22.68
N GLY A 111 10.97 -3.60 21.63
CA GLY A 111 11.42 -4.98 21.61
C GLY A 111 12.84 -5.09 21.10
N PHE A 112 13.11 -6.16 20.35
CA PHE A 112 14.39 -6.38 19.69
C PHE A 112 14.24 -7.29 18.47
N VAL A 113 15.23 -7.26 17.59
CA VAL A 113 15.43 -8.27 16.56
C VAL A 113 16.61 -9.16 16.99
N PRO A 114 16.47 -10.49 17.06
CA PRO A 114 17.58 -11.38 17.36
C PRO A 114 18.60 -11.31 16.23
N LEU A 115 19.89 -11.25 16.57
CA LEU A 115 20.95 -11.19 15.59
C LEU A 115 21.21 -12.58 15.00
N VAL A 116 21.37 -12.64 13.68
CA VAL A 116 21.88 -13.85 13.02
C VAL A 116 23.40 -13.83 12.97
N ASP A 117 24.02 -14.96 12.61
CA ASP A 117 25.49 -15.16 12.62
C ASP A 117 26.15 -15.13 14.01
N ALA A 118 25.37 -15.39 15.05
CA ALA A 118 25.91 -15.64 16.38
C ALA A 118 26.61 -17.01 16.46
N ASP A 119 27.92 -16.99 16.75
CA ASP A 119 28.74 -18.19 16.90
C ASP A 119 29.06 -18.41 18.38
N ILE A 120 28.66 -19.58 18.92
CA ILE A 120 29.00 -19.97 20.28
C ILE A 120 30.03 -21.09 20.26
N LYS A 121 31.23 -20.80 20.76
CA LYS A 121 32.32 -21.77 20.93
C LYS A 121 32.71 -21.86 22.39
N GLY A 122 32.38 -22.98 23.02
CA GLY A 122 32.60 -23.18 24.46
C GLY A 122 31.71 -22.24 25.26
N GLU A 123 32.33 -21.35 26.05
CA GLU A 123 31.66 -20.33 26.87
C GLU A 123 31.78 -18.92 26.26
N THR A 124 32.03 -18.83 24.95
CA THR A 124 32.21 -17.55 24.25
C THR A 124 31.18 -17.41 23.13
N LEU A 125 30.37 -16.35 23.20
CA LEU A 125 29.47 -15.89 22.15
C LEU A 125 30.19 -14.82 21.32
N THR A 126 30.15 -14.96 20.00
CA THR A 126 30.66 -13.97 19.05
C THR A 126 29.54 -13.55 18.11
N VAL A 127 29.32 -12.24 17.96
CA VAL A 127 28.30 -11.68 17.08
C VAL A 127 28.87 -10.52 16.27
N ARG A 128 28.34 -10.28 15.08
CA ARG A 128 28.72 -9.16 14.21
C ARG A 128 27.57 -8.17 14.12
N VAL A 129 27.89 -6.87 14.14
CA VAL A 129 26.90 -5.79 14.07
C VAL A 129 27.36 -4.66 13.16
N TRP A 130 26.42 -4.04 12.46
CA TRP A 130 26.71 -2.97 11.48
C TRP A 130 26.54 -1.56 12.01
N HIS A 131 25.96 -1.38 13.21
CA HIS A 131 25.67 -0.06 13.75
C HIS A 131 25.88 0.07 15.26
N GLY A 132 25.98 1.30 15.75
CA GLY A 132 25.85 1.63 17.17
C GLY A 132 24.40 1.47 17.64
N GLY A 133 24.17 1.31 18.93
CA GLY A 133 22.82 1.05 19.46
C GLY A 133 22.85 0.25 20.76
N GLU A 134 21.67 -0.12 21.23
CA GLU A 134 21.50 -0.97 22.40
C GLU A 134 21.29 -2.44 22.01
N TYR A 135 22.08 -3.33 22.58
CA TYR A 135 22.06 -4.77 22.31
C TYR A 135 21.72 -5.54 23.58
N TYR A 136 20.61 -6.28 23.57
CA TYR A 136 20.19 -7.13 24.67
C TYR A 136 20.90 -8.48 24.64
N LEU A 137 21.42 -8.91 25.79
CA LEU A 137 21.81 -10.30 25.97
C LEU A 137 20.55 -11.15 26.13
N ILE A 138 20.33 -12.06 25.19
CA ILE A 138 19.12 -12.87 25.09
C ILE A 138 19.43 -14.37 25.09
N GLU A 139 18.39 -15.17 25.29
CA GLU A 139 18.37 -16.60 25.05
C GLU A 139 17.33 -16.92 23.98
N ASN A 140 17.77 -17.61 22.92
CA ASN A 140 16.92 -18.09 21.84
C ASN A 140 15.96 -19.19 22.35
N PRO A 141 14.78 -19.36 21.73
CA PRO A 141 13.85 -20.42 22.11
C PRO A 141 14.44 -21.81 21.87
N LYS A 142 13.90 -22.81 22.57
CA LYS A 142 14.31 -24.22 22.41
C LYS A 142 13.77 -24.85 21.13
N GLU A 143 12.64 -24.36 20.67
CA GLU A 143 11.89 -24.89 19.52
C GLU A 143 11.38 -23.70 18.70
N TYR A 144 11.44 -23.86 17.38
CA TYR A 144 10.84 -22.96 16.38
C TYR A 144 9.71 -23.70 15.65
N GLY A 145 8.98 -22.99 14.79
CA GLY A 145 7.80 -23.54 14.13
C GLY A 145 6.55 -23.36 14.99
N ILE A 146 5.62 -24.32 14.95
CA ILE A 146 4.35 -24.23 15.69
C ILE A 146 4.55 -24.68 17.14
N ILE A 147 4.55 -23.74 18.10
CA ILE A 147 4.92 -24.01 19.51
C ILE A 147 3.76 -23.89 20.52
N GLU A 148 2.75 -23.08 20.22
CA GLU A 148 1.52 -23.01 21.02
C GLU A 148 0.40 -23.52 20.14
N HIS A 149 -0.05 -24.76 20.33
CA HIS A 149 -1.18 -25.32 19.59
C HIS A 149 -2.01 -26.24 20.49
N THR A 150 -3.26 -26.46 20.10
CA THR A 150 -4.20 -27.31 20.82
C THR A 150 -5.13 -28.01 19.82
N LYS A 151 -5.54 -29.24 20.14
CA LYS A 151 -6.48 -29.99 19.29
C LYS A 151 -7.78 -29.23 19.10
N THR A 152 -8.08 -28.86 17.86
CA THR A 152 -9.29 -28.12 17.49
C THR A 152 -9.68 -28.43 16.04
N LYS A 153 -10.93 -28.14 15.67
CA LYS A 153 -11.38 -28.13 14.27
C LYS A 153 -11.15 -26.78 13.61
N GLU A 154 -11.17 -25.72 14.40
CA GLU A 154 -11.00 -24.36 13.93
C GLU A 154 -10.14 -23.55 14.90
N GLY A 155 -9.37 -22.61 14.38
CA GLY A 155 -8.49 -21.78 15.20
C GLY A 155 -7.95 -20.59 14.42
N LEU A 156 -7.02 -19.88 15.04
CA LEU A 156 -6.24 -18.82 14.39
C LEU A 156 -4.76 -19.17 14.46
N LEU A 157 -4.07 -19.17 13.34
CA LEU A 157 -2.62 -19.24 13.29
C LEU A 157 -2.02 -17.84 13.25
N LEU A 158 -1.27 -17.49 14.29
CA LEU A 158 -0.39 -16.33 14.29
C LEU A 158 0.96 -16.73 13.71
N VAL A 159 1.35 -16.10 12.61
CA VAL A 159 2.68 -16.26 12.02
C VAL A 159 3.50 -15.04 12.43
N SER A 160 4.38 -15.21 13.41
CA SER A 160 5.16 -14.10 13.97
C SER A 160 6.16 -13.56 12.95
N ASP A 161 6.56 -12.30 13.11
CA ASP A 161 7.77 -11.79 12.45
C ASP A 161 9.05 -12.27 13.17
N ILE A 162 10.22 -11.86 12.68
CA ILE A 162 11.50 -11.97 13.41
C ILE A 162 11.65 -10.91 14.51
N TYR A 163 10.86 -9.83 14.46
CA TYR A 163 10.76 -8.87 15.55
C TYR A 163 10.10 -9.48 16.80
N ILE A 164 10.74 -9.30 17.96
CA ILE A 164 10.28 -9.86 19.23
C ILE A 164 9.86 -8.72 20.18
N SER A 165 8.57 -8.67 20.47
CA SER A 165 8.00 -7.83 21.52
C SER A 165 6.70 -8.43 22.07
N ASP A 166 5.97 -7.65 22.87
CA ASP A 166 4.70 -8.04 23.47
C ASP A 166 3.53 -8.14 22.50
N TYR A 167 3.68 -7.73 21.24
CA TYR A 167 2.56 -7.63 20.31
C TYR A 167 1.75 -8.93 20.17
N VAL A 168 2.40 -10.10 20.24
CA VAL A 168 1.70 -11.40 20.19
C VAL A 168 0.78 -11.59 21.39
N ARG A 169 1.27 -11.29 22.60
CA ARG A 169 0.48 -11.36 23.83
C ARG A 169 -0.65 -10.34 23.79
N ASP A 170 -0.32 -9.10 23.44
CA ASP A 170 -1.26 -7.98 23.45
C ASP A 170 -2.38 -8.22 22.41
N PHE A 171 -2.03 -8.77 21.24
CA PHE A 171 -3.02 -9.13 20.22
C PHE A 171 -3.91 -10.29 20.66
N LYS A 172 -3.36 -11.35 21.29
CA LYS A 172 -4.15 -12.43 21.89
C LYS A 172 -5.17 -11.88 22.90
N ASP A 173 -4.80 -10.89 23.70
CA ASP A 173 -5.71 -10.25 24.65
C ASP A 173 -6.79 -9.41 23.95
N VAL A 174 -6.46 -8.71 22.86
CA VAL A 174 -7.45 -7.98 22.04
C VAL A 174 -8.43 -8.94 21.37
N LEU A 175 -7.98 -10.07 20.81
CA LEU A 175 -8.84 -11.11 20.23
C LEU A 175 -9.88 -11.59 21.24
N ARG A 176 -9.44 -11.96 22.45
CA ARG A 176 -10.33 -12.38 23.55
C ARG A 176 -11.36 -11.31 23.89
N ARG A 177 -10.93 -10.05 24.06
CA ARG A 177 -11.83 -8.92 24.37
C ARG A 177 -12.80 -8.59 23.24
N SER A 178 -12.42 -8.91 22.00
CA SER A 178 -13.23 -8.68 20.80
C SER A 178 -14.22 -9.83 20.53
N GLY A 179 -14.28 -10.85 21.41
CA GLY A 179 -15.15 -12.01 21.26
C GLY A 179 -14.70 -12.97 20.15
N TYR A 180 -13.38 -13.13 19.97
CA TYR A 180 -12.82 -14.23 19.20
C TYR A 180 -12.52 -15.39 20.16
N ASP A 181 -13.38 -16.41 20.15
CA ASP A 181 -13.39 -17.47 21.16
C ASP A 181 -12.65 -18.75 20.75
N LEU A 182 -12.00 -18.76 19.58
CA LEU A 182 -11.28 -19.94 19.10
C LEU A 182 -9.84 -20.02 19.62
N PRO A 183 -9.26 -21.24 19.68
CA PRO A 183 -7.84 -21.40 20.00
C PRO A 183 -6.93 -20.62 19.06
N VAL A 184 -5.92 -19.97 19.64
CA VAL A 184 -4.90 -19.23 18.90
C VAL A 184 -3.60 -20.01 18.94
N TRP A 185 -3.14 -20.42 17.76
CA TRP A 185 -1.86 -21.06 17.55
C TRP A 185 -0.77 -20.05 17.23
N LEU A 186 0.49 -20.37 17.53
CA LEU A 186 1.64 -19.52 17.24
C LEU A 186 2.70 -20.29 16.45
N PHE A 187 3.03 -19.79 15.27
CA PHE A 187 4.21 -20.13 14.50
C PHE A 187 5.29 -19.07 14.72
N VAL A 188 6.48 -19.51 15.15
CA VAL A 188 7.67 -18.67 15.34
C VAL A 188 8.68 -18.97 14.25
N ASN A 189 9.00 -17.95 13.46
CA ASN A 189 10.06 -18.02 12.45
C ASN A 189 11.42 -18.32 13.08
N GLN A 190 12.21 -19.14 12.40
CA GLN A 190 13.60 -19.39 12.73
C GLN A 190 14.48 -18.40 11.92
N PRO A 191 15.12 -17.40 12.55
CA PRO A 191 15.78 -16.29 11.84
C PRO A 191 16.98 -16.71 10.98
N ASP A 192 17.67 -17.80 11.35
CA ASP A 192 18.82 -18.36 10.61
C ASP A 192 18.42 -19.15 9.36
N LEU A 193 17.13 -19.42 9.15
CA LEU A 193 16.63 -20.10 7.95
C LEU A 193 16.18 -19.10 6.89
N SER A 194 16.31 -19.51 5.62
CA SER A 194 15.68 -18.81 4.49
C SER A 194 14.16 -18.72 4.66
N ILE A 195 13.51 -17.84 3.92
CA ILE A 195 12.04 -17.74 3.95
C ILE A 195 11.42 -19.06 3.45
N GLU A 196 11.97 -19.65 2.40
CA GLU A 196 11.50 -20.92 1.84
C GLU A 196 11.66 -22.09 2.85
N ASP A 197 12.73 -22.11 3.63
CA ASP A 197 12.92 -23.11 4.68
C ASP A 197 11.94 -22.93 5.85
N ASN A 198 11.61 -21.69 6.21
CA ASN A 198 10.53 -21.42 7.16
C ASN A 198 9.15 -21.86 6.61
N VAL A 199 8.91 -21.79 5.30
CA VAL A 199 7.70 -22.35 4.66
C VAL A 199 7.65 -23.87 4.80
N ARG A 200 8.79 -24.55 4.61
CA ARG A 200 8.89 -26.01 4.82
C ARG A 200 8.62 -26.37 6.28
N LEU A 201 9.18 -25.61 7.21
CA LEU A 201 8.93 -25.79 8.65
C LEU A 201 7.45 -25.64 8.99
N LEU A 202 6.76 -24.64 8.42
CA LEU A 202 5.32 -24.45 8.60
C LEU A 202 4.52 -25.63 8.00
N HIS A 203 4.83 -26.02 6.77
CA HIS A 203 4.17 -27.14 6.09
C HIS A 203 4.30 -28.44 6.90
N GLU A 204 5.51 -28.80 7.32
CA GLU A 204 5.76 -30.01 8.10
C GLU A 204 5.06 -29.98 9.46
N GLY A 205 5.08 -28.82 10.13
CA GLY A 205 4.34 -28.60 11.37
C GLY A 205 2.85 -28.88 11.21
N LEU A 206 2.20 -28.23 10.23
CA LEU A 206 0.77 -28.43 9.95
C LEU A 206 0.46 -29.88 9.55
N ARG A 207 1.31 -30.52 8.74
CA ARG A 207 1.15 -31.92 8.32
C ARG A 207 1.21 -32.89 9.51
N ASN A 208 2.14 -32.67 10.43
CA ASN A 208 2.28 -33.47 11.63
C ASN A 208 1.05 -33.28 12.54
N LEU A 209 0.58 -32.05 12.69
CA LEU A 209 -0.63 -31.76 13.47
C LEU A 209 -1.90 -32.33 12.82
N HIS A 210 -2.01 -32.40 11.50
CA HIS A 210 -3.10 -33.12 10.86
C HIS A 210 -3.09 -34.61 11.20
N SER A 211 -1.90 -35.22 11.25
CA SER A 211 -1.75 -36.62 11.64
C SER A 211 -2.15 -36.87 13.10
N GLU A 212 -1.96 -35.88 13.98
CA GLU A 212 -2.29 -35.97 15.41
C GLU A 212 -3.74 -35.58 15.73
N TYR A 213 -4.24 -34.50 15.14
CA TYR A 213 -5.52 -33.87 15.49
C TYR A 213 -6.64 -34.19 14.52
N GLY A 214 -6.32 -34.64 13.30
CA GLY A 214 -7.26 -34.78 12.19
C GLY A 214 -7.42 -33.47 11.40
N ASP A 215 -8.52 -33.36 10.65
CA ASP A 215 -8.79 -32.19 9.82
C ASP A 215 -9.14 -30.96 10.65
N PHE A 216 -8.55 -29.82 10.30
CA PHE A 216 -8.82 -28.51 10.88
C PHE A 216 -8.71 -27.40 9.83
N ARG A 217 -9.29 -26.23 10.14
CA ARG A 217 -9.19 -25.01 9.33
C ARG A 217 -8.79 -23.82 10.21
N LEU A 218 -7.74 -23.10 9.82
CA LEU A 218 -7.19 -21.99 10.61
C LEU A 218 -7.41 -20.66 9.89
N ASP A 219 -7.91 -19.66 10.60
CA ASP A 219 -7.72 -18.25 10.22
C ASP A 219 -6.23 -17.92 10.29
N VAL A 220 -5.72 -16.98 9.49
CA VAL A 220 -4.29 -16.62 9.53
C VAL A 220 -4.12 -15.12 9.71
N VAL A 221 -3.26 -14.76 10.66
CA VAL A 221 -2.73 -13.41 10.82
C VAL A 221 -1.22 -13.50 10.86
N SER A 222 -0.56 -12.75 10.00
CA SER A 222 0.88 -12.81 9.80
C SER A 222 1.52 -11.43 9.91
N PHE A 223 2.71 -11.36 10.49
CA PHE A 223 3.45 -10.12 10.71
C PHE A 223 4.78 -10.14 9.96
N GLY A 224 5.16 -9.02 9.34
CA GLY A 224 6.45 -8.83 8.67
C GLY A 224 6.77 -9.96 7.70
N VAL A 225 7.92 -10.62 7.89
CA VAL A 225 8.37 -11.76 7.08
C VAL A 225 7.42 -12.95 7.16
N GLY A 226 6.69 -13.11 8.27
CA GLY A 226 5.65 -14.14 8.40
C GLY A 226 4.56 -14.09 7.33
N GLY A 227 4.28 -12.90 6.77
CA GLY A 227 3.35 -12.77 5.65
C GLY A 227 3.88 -13.33 4.34
N LEU A 228 5.21 -13.28 4.13
CA LEU A 228 5.86 -13.93 2.98
C LEU A 228 5.80 -15.45 3.10
N VAL A 229 6.07 -15.98 4.29
CA VAL A 229 5.92 -17.41 4.60
C VAL A 229 4.48 -17.87 4.34
N THR A 230 3.51 -17.11 4.85
CA THR A 230 2.08 -17.40 4.67
C THR A 230 1.69 -17.39 3.19
N HIS A 231 2.08 -16.35 2.44
CA HIS A 231 1.76 -16.25 1.01
C HIS A 231 2.36 -17.41 0.22
N ARG A 232 3.64 -17.73 0.48
CA ARG A 232 4.34 -18.82 -0.20
C ARG A 232 3.70 -20.18 0.11
N TYR A 233 3.31 -20.42 1.36
CA TYR A 233 2.56 -21.62 1.77
C TYR A 233 1.24 -21.76 1.01
N LEU A 234 0.45 -20.68 0.92
CA LEU A 234 -0.89 -20.69 0.30
C LEU A 234 -0.89 -20.80 -1.23
N THR A 235 0.17 -20.36 -1.89
CA THR A 235 0.23 -20.24 -3.36
C THR A 235 0.97 -21.37 -4.06
N ASP A 236 1.43 -22.38 -3.31
CA ASP A 236 2.07 -23.56 -3.85
C ASP A 236 1.36 -24.84 -3.45
N SER A 237 0.90 -25.60 -4.43
CA SER A 237 0.25 -26.90 -4.20
C SER A 237 1.21 -27.95 -3.64
N ALA A 238 2.53 -27.75 -3.72
CA ALA A 238 3.49 -28.61 -3.06
C ALA A 238 3.47 -28.44 -1.53
N TYR A 239 3.02 -27.29 -1.03
CA TYR A 239 2.95 -26.99 0.40
C TYR A 239 1.52 -26.95 0.94
N TYR A 240 0.59 -26.35 0.21
CA TYR A 240 -0.73 -26.04 0.75
C TYR A 240 -1.59 -27.29 0.99
N GLN A 241 -2.07 -27.46 2.22
CA GLN A 241 -2.84 -28.63 2.65
C GLN A 241 -4.36 -28.39 2.72
N ARG A 242 -4.87 -27.25 2.22
CA ARG A 242 -6.29 -26.86 2.33
C ARG A 242 -6.78 -26.74 3.77
N ASP A 243 -5.91 -26.25 4.64
CA ASP A 243 -6.10 -26.15 6.09
C ASP A 243 -6.25 -24.70 6.59
N ILE A 244 -6.32 -23.74 5.66
CA ILE A 244 -6.49 -22.30 5.96
C ILE A 244 -7.87 -21.83 5.52
N SER A 245 -8.61 -21.20 6.43
CA SER A 245 -9.95 -20.63 6.22
C SER A 245 -9.92 -19.48 5.19
N SER A 246 -11.06 -18.85 4.93
CA SER A 246 -11.11 -17.66 4.08
C SER A 246 -10.42 -16.44 4.70
N ALA A 247 -10.12 -16.40 6.00
CA ALA A 247 -9.51 -15.24 6.64
C ALA A 247 -7.98 -15.29 6.59
N VAL A 248 -7.37 -14.42 5.78
CA VAL A 248 -5.91 -14.27 5.71
C VAL A 248 -5.54 -12.79 5.81
N LEU A 249 -4.71 -12.44 6.80
CA LEU A 249 -4.24 -11.08 7.03
C LEU A 249 -2.72 -11.02 7.10
N ALA A 250 -2.15 -9.96 6.53
CA ALA A 250 -0.74 -9.64 6.60
C ALA A 250 -0.54 -8.22 7.14
N ILE A 251 0.46 -8.04 8.00
CA ILE A 251 0.74 -6.77 8.66
C ILE A 251 2.21 -6.41 8.42
N GLY A 252 2.45 -5.28 7.74
CA GLY A 252 3.79 -4.78 7.45
C GLY A 252 4.62 -5.72 6.56
N THR A 253 4.01 -6.54 5.71
CA THR A 253 4.75 -7.55 4.93
C THR A 253 5.35 -6.95 3.66
N PRO A 254 6.65 -7.13 3.37
CA PRO A 254 7.30 -6.62 2.15
C PRO A 254 7.09 -7.56 0.95
N PHE A 255 5.87 -7.66 0.43
CA PHE A 255 5.53 -8.59 -0.65
C PHE A 255 6.30 -8.36 -1.95
N LEU A 256 6.72 -7.12 -2.23
CA LEU A 256 7.55 -6.79 -3.39
C LEU A 256 9.00 -6.54 -3.02
N GLY A 257 9.41 -6.97 -1.83
CA GLY A 257 10.74 -6.79 -1.28
C GLY A 257 10.97 -5.42 -0.65
N THR A 258 12.17 -5.21 -0.15
CA THR A 258 12.63 -3.96 0.46
C THR A 258 14.03 -3.63 -0.06
N GLY A 259 14.28 -2.35 -0.33
CA GLY A 259 15.60 -1.85 -0.67
C GLY A 259 16.57 -1.95 0.51
N LEU A 260 16.06 -1.93 1.74
CA LEU A 260 16.86 -2.01 2.97
C LEU A 260 17.49 -3.38 3.23
N ALA A 261 17.12 -4.40 2.44
CA ALA A 261 17.85 -5.66 2.39
C ALA A 261 19.25 -5.49 1.80
N TYR A 262 19.45 -4.47 0.94
CA TYR A 262 20.75 -4.17 0.37
C TYR A 262 21.54 -3.25 1.30
N TRP A 263 22.72 -3.72 1.70
CA TRP A 263 23.63 -2.99 2.58
C TRP A 263 23.88 -1.54 2.13
N ASN A 264 24.18 -1.32 0.85
CA ASN A 264 24.48 0.03 0.33
C ASN A 264 23.28 1.01 0.43
N ILE A 265 22.04 0.50 0.42
CA ILE A 265 20.83 1.31 0.61
C ILE A 265 20.61 1.57 2.10
N ALA A 266 20.78 0.55 2.96
CA ALA A 266 20.70 0.71 4.41
C ALA A 266 21.74 1.72 4.94
N MET A 267 22.92 1.81 4.32
CA MET A 267 23.96 2.78 4.69
C MET A 267 23.54 4.25 4.51
N ILE A 268 22.71 4.55 3.49
CA ILE A 268 22.29 5.93 3.18
C ILE A 268 20.95 6.32 3.83
N GLY A 269 20.24 5.35 4.42
CA GLY A 269 19.02 5.60 5.17
C GLY A 269 19.28 6.43 6.43
N LYS A 270 18.24 7.09 6.91
CA LYS A 270 18.30 7.95 8.10
C LYS A 270 17.61 7.32 9.32
N SER A 271 16.68 6.41 9.10
CA SER A 271 15.93 5.74 10.16
C SER A 271 16.85 4.85 10.97
N PRO A 272 16.78 4.86 12.32
CA PRO A 272 17.54 3.92 13.14
C PRO A 272 17.15 2.44 12.90
N LEU A 273 16.01 2.20 12.24
CA LEU A 273 15.46 0.86 12.00
C LEU A 273 16.12 0.14 10.82
N ARG A 274 16.83 0.86 9.95
CA ARG A 274 17.23 0.43 8.59
C ARG A 274 18.11 -0.82 8.50
N PHE A 275 18.71 -1.26 9.61
CA PHE A 275 19.51 -2.47 9.68
C PHE A 275 18.72 -3.73 10.09
N PHE A 276 17.42 -3.59 10.35
CA PHE A 276 16.55 -4.69 10.81
C PHE A 276 16.74 -6.00 10.02
N PHE A 277 16.66 -5.94 8.69
CA PHE A 277 16.82 -7.13 7.85
C PHE A 277 18.26 -7.62 7.80
N ILE A 278 19.24 -6.71 7.74
CA ILE A 278 20.66 -7.07 7.62
C ILE A 278 21.15 -7.74 8.91
N ASP A 279 20.86 -7.17 10.07
CA ASP A 279 21.28 -7.70 11.36
C ASP A 279 20.40 -8.87 11.81
N GLY A 280 19.11 -8.86 11.44
CA GLY A 280 18.13 -9.88 11.82
C GLY A 280 18.01 -11.09 10.90
N MET A 281 18.41 -10.98 9.63
CA MET A 281 18.38 -12.07 8.65
C MET A 281 19.75 -12.34 8.01
N GLY A 282 20.71 -11.42 8.08
CA GLY A 282 22.08 -11.64 7.60
C GLY A 282 22.08 -11.98 6.12
N SER A 283 22.73 -13.08 5.76
CA SER A 283 22.72 -13.56 4.36
C SER A 283 21.32 -13.92 3.83
N ASN A 284 20.35 -14.25 4.71
CA ASN A 284 18.98 -14.50 4.29
C ASN A 284 18.20 -13.21 3.97
N ALA A 285 18.75 -12.01 4.26
CA ALA A 285 18.13 -10.75 3.86
C ALA A 285 17.97 -10.66 2.33
N ASP A 286 18.81 -11.35 1.57
CA ASP A 286 18.72 -11.43 0.11
C ASP A 286 17.36 -12.00 -0.36
N ASP A 287 16.68 -12.83 0.44
CA ASP A 287 15.35 -13.35 0.11
C ASP A 287 14.30 -12.23 0.04
N VAL A 288 14.41 -11.20 0.90
CA VAL A 288 13.48 -10.06 0.94
C VAL A 288 13.93 -8.88 0.07
N ALA A 289 15.06 -9.01 -0.63
CA ALA A 289 15.57 -7.95 -1.49
C ALA A 289 14.69 -7.72 -2.72
N CYS A 290 14.53 -6.46 -3.13
CA CYS A 290 13.78 -6.10 -4.34
C CYS A 290 14.36 -6.81 -5.58
N GLY A 291 13.58 -7.69 -6.20
CA GLY A 291 13.99 -8.44 -7.38
C GLY A 291 14.78 -9.72 -7.10
N SER A 292 14.83 -10.18 -5.84
CA SER A 292 15.32 -11.52 -5.50
C SER A 292 14.51 -12.61 -6.21
N GLU A 293 15.06 -13.83 -6.30
CA GLU A 293 14.34 -14.98 -6.86
C GLU A 293 13.04 -15.23 -6.09
N PHE A 294 13.11 -15.18 -4.75
CA PHE A 294 11.94 -15.38 -3.89
C PHE A 294 10.87 -14.30 -4.11
N ILE A 295 11.23 -13.01 -4.14
CA ILE A 295 10.27 -11.93 -4.41
C ILE A 295 9.69 -12.03 -5.83
N SER A 296 10.47 -12.47 -6.81
CA SER A 296 9.98 -12.70 -8.17
C SER A 296 8.91 -13.79 -8.21
N LEU A 297 9.08 -14.87 -7.42
CA LEU A 297 8.07 -15.91 -7.24
C LEU A 297 6.78 -15.37 -6.60
N ILE A 298 6.89 -14.51 -5.58
CA ILE A 298 5.72 -13.84 -4.99
C ILE A 298 5.00 -12.97 -6.03
N GLN A 299 5.75 -12.25 -6.87
CA GLN A 299 5.18 -11.40 -7.93
C GLN A 299 4.43 -12.20 -9.00
N GLU A 300 5.00 -13.31 -9.45
CA GLU A 300 4.36 -14.23 -10.40
C GLU A 300 3.08 -14.82 -9.83
N LYS A 301 3.09 -15.17 -8.54
CA LYS A 301 1.96 -15.77 -7.82
C LYS A 301 1.13 -14.77 -7.01
N ARG A 302 1.16 -13.48 -7.35
CA ARG A 302 0.51 -12.37 -6.61
C ARG A 302 -0.95 -12.59 -6.21
N ARG A 303 -1.68 -13.38 -6.98
CA ARG A 303 -3.06 -13.75 -6.63
C ARG A 303 -3.03 -14.92 -5.67
N ILE A 304 -3.31 -14.64 -4.39
CA ILE A 304 -3.62 -15.65 -3.39
C ILE A 304 -4.91 -16.36 -3.83
N PRO A 305 -4.90 -17.67 -4.07
CA PRO A 305 -4.64 -18.38 -5.34
C PRO A 305 -5.69 -18.16 -6.46
N GLY A 306 -5.19 -18.09 -7.70
CA GLY A 306 -5.98 -18.30 -8.93
C GLY A 306 -5.97 -19.75 -9.47
N HIS A 307 -5.30 -20.72 -8.82
CA HIS A 307 -5.40 -22.13 -9.22
C HIS A 307 -6.52 -22.86 -8.47
N HIS A 308 -6.57 -22.76 -7.14
CA HIS A 308 -7.62 -23.39 -6.34
C HIS A 308 -9.00 -22.79 -6.56
N TYR A 309 -9.10 -21.50 -6.90
CA TYR A 309 -10.37 -20.82 -7.18
C TYR A 309 -11.18 -21.48 -8.31
N TYR A 310 -10.52 -21.91 -9.39
CA TYR A 310 -11.22 -22.55 -10.52
C TYR A 310 -11.50 -24.03 -10.26
N ASP A 311 -10.74 -24.68 -9.39
CA ASP A 311 -10.91 -26.09 -9.05
C ASP A 311 -11.93 -26.29 -7.92
N ASP A 312 -11.96 -25.38 -6.94
CA ASP A 312 -12.81 -25.42 -5.75
C ASP A 312 -13.04 -24.01 -5.19
N PRO A 313 -14.19 -23.38 -5.48
CA PRO A 313 -14.51 -22.04 -4.99
C PRO A 313 -14.53 -21.90 -3.47
N THR A 314 -14.68 -23.00 -2.70
CA THR A 314 -14.65 -22.96 -1.23
C THR A 314 -13.27 -22.61 -0.69
N GLU A 315 -12.22 -22.78 -1.50
CA GLU A 315 -10.83 -22.45 -1.16
C GLU A 315 -10.45 -20.99 -1.43
N ASN A 316 -11.38 -20.16 -1.91
CA ASN A 316 -11.10 -18.73 -2.07
C ASN A 316 -10.82 -18.06 -0.71
N LYS A 317 -9.87 -17.12 -0.72
CA LYS A 317 -9.43 -16.37 0.45
C LYS A 317 -9.92 -14.93 0.34
N ASN A 318 -10.34 -14.38 1.47
CA ASN A 318 -10.43 -12.94 1.67
C ASN A 318 -9.09 -12.52 2.27
N PHE A 319 -8.45 -11.54 1.65
CA PHE A 319 -7.12 -11.09 2.02
C PHE A 319 -7.11 -9.58 2.24
N ALA A 320 -6.44 -9.15 3.31
CA ALA A 320 -6.14 -7.76 3.54
C ALA A 320 -4.70 -7.60 4.03
N SER A 321 -4.00 -6.62 3.47
CA SER A 321 -2.68 -6.19 3.93
C SER A 321 -2.80 -4.85 4.68
N LEU A 322 -2.41 -4.85 5.95
CA LEU A 322 -2.37 -3.65 6.79
C LEU A 322 -0.94 -3.13 6.83
N TYR A 323 -0.73 -1.87 6.51
CA TYR A 323 0.61 -1.29 6.38
C TYR A 323 0.66 0.15 6.91
N GLY A 324 1.86 0.57 7.28
CA GLY A 324 2.14 1.89 7.84
C GLY A 324 2.64 2.90 6.80
N LEU A 325 2.66 4.16 7.20
CA LEU A 325 3.33 5.27 6.53
C LEU A 325 3.80 6.26 7.60
N LYS A 326 5.12 6.39 7.74
CA LYS A 326 5.77 7.39 8.60
C LYS A 326 6.98 7.96 7.88
N VAL A 327 6.82 9.19 7.39
CA VAL A 327 7.85 9.86 6.60
C VAL A 327 9.02 10.27 7.49
N VAL A 328 10.25 9.97 7.05
CA VAL A 328 11.50 10.41 7.69
C VAL A 328 12.06 11.60 6.91
N ASP A 329 12.12 12.75 7.57
CA ASP A 329 12.49 14.01 6.95
C ASP A 329 13.88 14.00 6.30
N GLY A 330 13.91 14.43 5.04
CA GLY A 330 15.12 14.54 4.23
C GLY A 330 15.77 13.20 3.88
N SER A 331 15.10 12.06 4.08
CA SER A 331 15.59 10.77 3.57
C SER A 331 15.50 10.70 2.03
N THR A 332 16.34 9.88 1.42
CA THR A 332 16.27 9.54 -0.01
C THR A 332 15.80 8.10 -0.24
N VAL A 333 15.64 7.30 0.82
CA VAL A 333 15.23 5.90 0.77
C VAL A 333 13.70 5.80 0.68
N LEU A 334 13.18 4.92 -0.17
CA LEU A 334 11.74 4.84 -0.47
C LEU A 334 10.90 4.38 0.73
N GLU A 335 11.41 3.41 1.48
CA GLU A 335 10.83 2.87 2.71
C GLU A 335 10.65 3.96 3.77
N GLU A 336 11.53 4.96 3.77
CA GLU A 336 11.52 6.08 4.71
C GLU A 336 10.73 7.29 4.18
N LYS A 337 10.61 7.48 2.86
CA LYS A 337 9.87 8.60 2.25
C LYS A 337 8.39 8.32 2.02
N SER A 338 8.07 7.06 1.76
CA SER A 338 6.75 6.63 1.29
C SER A 338 6.41 5.24 1.82
N GLY A 339 6.88 4.93 3.03
CA GLY A 339 6.71 3.64 3.70
C GLY A 339 6.62 3.79 5.21
N ASP A 340 6.66 2.67 5.91
CA ASP A 340 6.62 2.59 7.37
C ASP A 340 8.01 2.65 8.03
N GLY A 341 9.04 3.02 7.26
CA GLY A 341 10.44 3.04 7.68
C GLY A 341 11.21 1.75 7.39
N LEU A 342 10.53 0.64 7.06
CA LEU A 342 11.15 -0.63 6.64
C LEU A 342 10.58 -1.19 5.33
N VAL A 343 9.32 -0.89 5.05
CA VAL A 343 8.58 -1.39 3.90
C VAL A 343 7.92 -0.22 3.20
N PHE A 344 8.24 -0.09 1.91
CA PHE A 344 7.58 0.87 1.03
C PHE A 344 6.09 0.53 0.88
N THR A 345 5.20 1.53 0.95
CA THR A 345 3.73 1.31 0.86
C THR A 345 3.32 0.53 -0.37
N GLY A 346 3.95 0.73 -1.53
CA GLY A 346 3.66 -0.04 -2.74
C GLY A 346 4.14 -1.50 -2.67
N SER A 347 5.15 -1.81 -1.85
CA SER A 347 5.62 -3.18 -1.61
C SER A 347 4.72 -3.96 -0.68
N ALA A 348 4.00 -3.27 0.21
CA ALA A 348 3.09 -3.92 1.16
C ALA A 348 1.75 -4.38 0.56
N ARG A 349 1.44 -4.03 -0.70
CA ARG A 349 0.14 -4.30 -1.32
C ARG A 349 0.21 -5.54 -2.22
N LEU A 350 -0.77 -6.44 -2.11
CA LEU A 350 -0.91 -7.60 -3.00
C LEU A 350 -2.17 -7.54 -3.87
N THR A 351 -3.21 -6.88 -3.39
CA THR A 351 -4.49 -6.78 -4.08
C THR A 351 -4.69 -5.39 -4.68
N ALA A 352 -5.73 -5.27 -5.52
CA ALA A 352 -6.07 -3.98 -6.13
C ALA A 352 -6.67 -2.99 -5.11
N ILE A 353 -7.26 -3.49 -4.03
CA ILE A 353 -7.93 -2.70 -3.00
C ILE A 353 -7.42 -3.18 -1.65
N GLU A 354 -6.59 -2.35 -1.02
CA GLU A 354 -6.08 -2.59 0.32
C GLU A 354 -6.69 -1.60 1.31
N PRO A 355 -6.72 -1.92 2.61
CA PRO A 355 -7.11 -0.97 3.64
C PRO A 355 -6.31 0.34 3.60
N SER A 356 -6.94 1.43 4.04
CA SER A 356 -6.31 2.72 4.26
C SER A 356 -5.13 2.58 5.23
N VAL A 357 -4.04 3.26 4.86
CA VAL A 357 -2.77 3.23 5.57
C VAL A 357 -2.90 3.69 7.03
N PHE A 358 -2.03 3.19 7.90
CA PHE A 358 -1.86 3.71 9.25
C PHE A 358 -0.71 4.72 9.29
N GLU A 359 -0.90 5.85 9.95
CA GLU A 359 0.17 6.84 10.21
C GLU A 359 1.09 6.36 11.35
N LEU A 360 1.73 5.22 11.15
CA LEU A 360 2.60 4.53 12.13
C LEU A 360 3.84 4.01 11.40
N ASP A 361 4.96 3.91 12.13
CA ASP A 361 6.10 3.11 11.63
C ASP A 361 5.83 1.61 11.74
N HIS A 362 6.76 0.83 11.20
CA HIS A 362 6.67 -0.62 11.09
C HIS A 362 6.41 -1.32 12.43
N PHE A 363 7.04 -0.87 13.51
CA PHE A 363 6.93 -1.52 14.82
C PHE A 363 5.75 -0.98 15.63
N GLU A 364 5.48 0.33 15.53
CA GLU A 364 4.25 0.92 16.05
C GLU A 364 3.00 0.26 15.44
N LEU A 365 3.05 -0.11 14.15
CA LEU A 365 2.00 -0.85 13.47
C LEU A 365 1.72 -2.19 14.18
N PHE A 366 2.76 -2.93 14.55
CA PHE A 366 2.60 -4.24 15.18
C PHE A 366 2.10 -4.12 16.60
N GLU A 367 2.44 -3.05 17.31
CA GLU A 367 2.17 -2.93 18.74
C GLU A 367 1.00 -2.01 19.09
N SER A 368 0.33 -1.47 18.08
CA SER A 368 -0.79 -0.54 18.26
C SER A 368 -2.08 -1.27 18.61
N PRO A 369 -2.74 -0.93 19.74
CA PRO A 369 -4.05 -1.48 20.08
C PRO A 369 -5.14 -1.15 19.04
N SER A 370 -5.03 -0.02 18.33
CA SER A 370 -5.99 0.35 17.29
C SER A 370 -5.83 -0.53 16.05
N VAL A 371 -4.59 -0.89 15.69
CA VAL A 371 -4.30 -1.85 14.61
C VAL A 371 -4.83 -3.23 15.01
N HIS A 372 -4.53 -3.70 16.22
CA HIS A 372 -5.03 -4.99 16.73
C HIS A 372 -6.55 -5.12 16.69
N LYS A 373 -7.27 -4.06 17.03
CA LYS A 373 -8.73 -4.02 16.93
C LYS A 373 -9.19 -4.22 15.48
N VAL A 374 -8.58 -3.51 14.53
CA VAL A 374 -8.88 -3.65 13.10
C VAL A 374 -8.57 -5.06 12.59
N ILE A 375 -7.43 -5.65 12.98
CA ILE A 375 -7.10 -7.04 12.64
C ILE A 375 -8.20 -7.98 13.15
N ALA A 376 -8.61 -7.85 14.41
CA ALA A 376 -9.65 -8.70 15.00
C ALA A 376 -11.01 -8.56 14.27
N GLU A 377 -11.38 -7.35 13.86
CA GLU A 377 -12.60 -7.10 13.10
C GLU A 377 -12.53 -7.72 11.69
N PHE A 378 -11.39 -7.61 10.99
CA PHE A 378 -11.19 -8.29 9.71
C PHE A 378 -11.24 -9.80 9.84
N VAL A 379 -10.53 -10.41 10.81
CA VAL A 379 -10.57 -11.86 11.03
C VAL A 379 -12.02 -12.32 11.20
N LYS A 380 -12.78 -11.68 12.10
CA LYS A 380 -14.18 -12.04 12.37
C LYS A 380 -15.07 -11.89 11.14
N LEU A 381 -14.83 -10.87 10.32
CA LEU A 381 -15.57 -10.67 9.09
C LEU A 381 -15.18 -11.72 8.04
N TYR A 382 -13.90 -11.84 7.72
CA TYR A 382 -13.40 -12.65 6.61
C TYR A 382 -13.60 -14.14 6.79
N ARG A 383 -13.64 -14.63 8.04
CA ARG A 383 -13.94 -16.04 8.30
C ARG A 383 -15.42 -16.37 8.10
N SER A 384 -16.30 -15.36 8.14
CA SER A 384 -17.75 -15.57 8.11
C SER A 384 -18.31 -15.77 6.70
N PHE A 385 -17.52 -15.50 5.67
CA PHE A 385 -17.95 -15.65 4.29
C PHE A 385 -16.77 -15.90 3.35
N ASN A 386 -17.11 -16.33 2.14
CA ASN A 386 -16.21 -16.42 0.99
C ASN A 386 -16.96 -15.78 -0.19
N TRP A 387 -16.36 -14.79 -0.86
CA TRP A 387 -17.02 -14.00 -1.90
C TRP A 387 -17.70 -14.88 -2.99
N PRO A 388 -16.98 -15.80 -3.68
CA PRO A 388 -17.57 -16.77 -4.60
C PRO A 388 -18.77 -17.54 -4.06
N MET A 389 -18.69 -18.03 -2.82
CA MET A 389 -19.77 -18.81 -2.22
C MET A 389 -20.99 -17.94 -1.89
N LEU A 390 -20.76 -16.73 -1.39
CA LEU A 390 -21.82 -15.76 -1.15
C LEU A 390 -22.50 -15.35 -2.46
N PHE A 391 -21.73 -15.06 -3.52
CA PHE A 391 -22.28 -14.74 -4.82
C PHE A 391 -23.08 -15.90 -5.43
N SER A 392 -22.55 -17.13 -5.41
CA SER A 392 -23.27 -18.32 -5.89
C SER A 392 -24.60 -18.49 -5.15
N ALA A 393 -24.61 -18.35 -3.83
CA ALA A 393 -25.85 -18.46 -3.05
C ALA A 393 -26.90 -17.42 -3.48
N VAL A 394 -26.51 -16.17 -3.70
CA VAL A 394 -27.42 -15.11 -4.18
C VAL A 394 -27.86 -15.36 -5.62
N TRP A 395 -26.93 -15.71 -6.51
CA TRP A 395 -27.23 -15.95 -7.91
C TRP A 395 -28.00 -17.25 -8.16
N GLU A 396 -28.09 -18.14 -7.19
CA GLU A 396 -28.97 -19.32 -7.24
C GLU A 396 -30.32 -19.06 -6.55
N GLY A 397 -30.49 -17.89 -5.93
CA GLY A 397 -31.69 -17.53 -5.17
C GLY A 397 -31.79 -18.22 -3.81
N ARG A 398 -30.69 -18.78 -3.29
CA ARG A 398 -30.60 -19.33 -1.92
C ARG A 398 -30.48 -18.22 -0.87
N GLU A 399 -29.93 -17.07 -1.25
CA GLU A 399 -29.75 -15.90 -0.40
C GLU A 399 -30.24 -14.62 -1.09
N SER A 400 -30.53 -13.60 -0.28
CA SER A 400 -30.89 -12.25 -0.77
C SER A 400 -29.63 -11.44 -1.13
N ILE A 401 -29.74 -10.56 -2.14
CA ILE A 401 -28.66 -9.61 -2.48
C ILE A 401 -28.29 -8.68 -1.31
N THR A 402 -29.21 -8.50 -0.35
CA THR A 402 -28.98 -7.71 0.88
C THR A 402 -27.84 -8.28 1.74
N VAL A 403 -27.56 -9.59 1.64
CA VAL A 403 -26.42 -10.22 2.34
C VAL A 403 -25.09 -9.80 1.71
N VAL A 404 -25.02 -9.68 0.37
CA VAL A 404 -23.85 -9.11 -0.34
C VAL A 404 -23.64 -7.67 0.09
N ASN A 405 -24.71 -6.86 0.05
CA ASN A 405 -24.65 -5.44 0.38
C ASN A 405 -24.18 -5.18 1.82
N SER A 406 -24.75 -5.90 2.80
CA SER A 406 -24.34 -5.76 4.21
C SER A 406 -22.95 -6.29 4.50
N THR A 407 -22.52 -7.36 3.82
CA THR A 407 -21.14 -7.88 3.92
C THR A 407 -20.15 -6.88 3.34
N TRP A 408 -20.43 -6.36 2.14
CA TRP A 408 -19.63 -5.35 1.47
C TRP A 408 -19.55 -4.04 2.27
N GLU A 409 -20.65 -3.59 2.89
CA GLU A 409 -20.65 -2.39 3.74
C GLU A 409 -19.65 -2.55 4.90
N ARG A 410 -19.70 -3.70 5.58
CA ARG A 410 -18.79 -4.00 6.71
C ARG A 410 -17.34 -4.05 6.25
N GLU A 411 -17.06 -4.73 5.14
CA GLU A 411 -15.72 -4.81 4.58
C GLU A 411 -15.22 -3.42 4.16
N THR A 412 -16.00 -2.67 3.40
CA THR A 412 -15.62 -1.34 2.90
C THR A 412 -15.35 -0.36 4.03
N LYS A 413 -16.12 -0.40 5.12
CA LYS A 413 -15.85 0.41 6.32
C LYS A 413 -14.52 0.04 6.97
N LEU A 414 -14.16 -1.24 7.02
CA LEU A 414 -12.85 -1.70 7.50
C LEU A 414 -11.70 -1.34 6.56
N HIS A 415 -11.95 -1.27 5.25
CA HIS A 415 -10.96 -0.81 4.28
C HIS A 415 -10.76 0.71 4.38
N LEU A 416 -11.82 1.51 4.31
CA LEU A 416 -11.72 2.96 4.31
C LEU A 416 -11.29 3.51 5.67
N ARG A 417 -11.79 2.90 6.76
CA ARG A 417 -11.55 3.29 8.17
C ARG A 417 -11.92 4.74 8.47
N ASN A 418 -12.79 5.30 7.65
CA ASN A 418 -13.25 6.68 7.71
C ASN A 418 -14.68 6.74 7.18
N ASP A 419 -15.62 7.12 8.05
CA ASP A 419 -17.04 7.20 7.69
C ASP A 419 -17.28 8.26 6.60
N ARG A 420 -16.48 9.34 6.57
CA ARG A 420 -16.58 10.35 5.51
C ARG A 420 -16.23 9.77 4.15
N ASP A 421 -15.16 8.98 4.06
CA ASP A 421 -14.78 8.35 2.79
C ASP A 421 -15.88 7.40 2.30
N PHE A 422 -16.51 6.66 3.22
CA PHE A 422 -17.66 5.82 2.89
C PHE A 422 -18.84 6.65 2.36
N ASP A 423 -19.16 7.77 3.02
CA ASP A 423 -20.23 8.67 2.59
C ASP A 423 -19.94 9.33 1.25
N VAL A 424 -18.69 9.70 0.97
CA VAL A 424 -18.26 10.22 -0.34
C VAL A 424 -18.42 9.17 -1.43
N LEU A 425 -18.09 7.91 -1.14
CA LEU A 425 -18.35 6.80 -2.07
C LEU A 425 -19.84 6.62 -2.35
N MET A 426 -20.70 6.81 -1.34
CA MET A 426 -22.17 6.76 -1.51
C MET A 426 -22.67 7.92 -2.36
N GLU A 427 -22.21 9.13 -2.07
CA GLU A 427 -22.58 10.36 -2.79
C GLU A 427 -22.20 10.26 -4.27
N TYR A 428 -20.98 9.79 -4.58
CA TYR A 428 -20.55 9.54 -5.95
C TYR A 428 -21.48 8.59 -6.70
N ASN A 429 -21.81 7.45 -6.08
CA ASN A 429 -22.62 6.42 -6.72
C ASN A 429 -24.09 6.83 -6.87
N ARG A 430 -24.61 7.66 -5.96
CA ARG A 430 -25.94 8.27 -6.10
C ARG A 430 -25.99 9.20 -7.31
N ASN A 431 -24.98 10.07 -7.46
CA ASN A 431 -24.87 10.94 -8.63
C ASN A 431 -24.71 10.14 -9.94
N MET A 432 -23.93 9.07 -9.92
CA MET A 432 -23.80 8.16 -11.06
C MET A 432 -25.14 7.50 -11.43
N LEU A 433 -25.88 6.98 -10.45
CA LEU A 433 -27.20 6.42 -10.67
C LEU A 433 -28.17 7.47 -11.23
N ASN A 434 -28.16 8.70 -10.71
CA ASN A 434 -29.01 9.80 -11.20
C ASN A 434 -28.65 10.29 -12.61
N SER A 435 -27.42 10.02 -13.06
CA SER A 435 -27.00 10.29 -14.43
C SER A 435 -27.61 9.31 -15.44
N ALA A 436 -27.92 8.08 -15.02
CA ALA A 436 -28.47 7.06 -15.92
C ALA A 436 -29.90 7.41 -16.36
N PRO A 437 -30.26 7.28 -17.65
CA PRO A 437 -31.64 7.45 -18.11
C PRO A 437 -32.64 6.52 -17.42
N GLN A 438 -33.93 6.84 -17.50
CA GLN A 438 -34.98 6.01 -16.91
C GLN A 438 -34.93 4.57 -17.47
N SER A 439 -35.02 3.59 -16.58
CA SER A 439 -34.97 2.15 -16.89
C SER A 439 -33.71 1.70 -17.63
N ALA A 440 -32.59 2.43 -17.52
CA ALA A 440 -31.35 2.07 -18.21
C ALA A 440 -30.72 0.75 -17.70
N ILE A 441 -29.82 0.21 -18.52
CA ILE A 441 -28.81 -0.78 -18.16
C ILE A 441 -27.50 0.01 -17.95
N LEU A 442 -27.03 0.08 -16.70
CA LEU A 442 -25.80 0.75 -16.32
C LEU A 442 -24.66 -0.28 -16.26
N ILE A 443 -23.70 -0.16 -17.16
CA ILE A 443 -22.50 -0.98 -17.16
C ILE A 443 -21.48 -0.37 -16.19
N THR A 444 -21.05 -1.17 -15.22
CA THR A 444 -20.03 -0.83 -14.22
C THR A 444 -18.85 -1.80 -14.34
N ASN A 445 -17.76 -1.59 -13.60
CA ASN A 445 -16.53 -2.37 -13.82
C ASN A 445 -15.91 -3.00 -12.56
N GLY A 446 -16.11 -2.42 -11.38
CA GLY A 446 -15.40 -2.82 -10.17
C GLY A 446 -16.16 -2.60 -8.88
N ASP A 447 -15.44 -2.69 -7.77
CA ASP A 447 -16.07 -2.76 -6.46
C ASP A 447 -16.64 -1.40 -6.02
N TYR A 448 -16.00 -0.30 -6.45
CA TYR A 448 -16.38 1.07 -6.05
C TYR A 448 -17.47 1.72 -6.92
N ASP A 449 -17.91 1.06 -7.99
CA ASP A 449 -19.04 1.52 -8.81
C ASP A 449 -20.21 0.51 -8.86
N THR A 450 -19.99 -0.73 -8.46
CA THR A 450 -21.00 -1.80 -8.52
C THR A 450 -21.72 -2.01 -7.20
N TYR A 451 -20.99 -2.43 -6.17
CA TYR A 451 -21.55 -2.70 -4.85
C TYR A 451 -22.16 -1.47 -4.16
N PRO A 452 -21.55 -0.27 -4.18
CA PRO A 452 -22.19 0.93 -3.63
C PRO A 452 -23.50 1.26 -4.36
N ALA A 453 -23.56 1.03 -5.67
CA ALA A 453 -24.79 1.23 -6.44
C ALA A 453 -25.87 0.19 -6.07
N TRP A 454 -25.53 -1.09 -5.90
CA TRP A 454 -26.47 -2.09 -5.37
C TRP A 454 -26.95 -1.77 -3.94
N TYR A 455 -26.04 -1.29 -3.09
CA TYR A 455 -26.34 -0.87 -1.72
C TYR A 455 -27.34 0.30 -1.70
N LEU A 456 -27.18 1.28 -2.59
CA LEU A 456 -28.11 2.39 -2.73
C LEU A 456 -29.48 1.95 -3.30
N GLN A 457 -29.51 0.98 -4.22
CA GLN A 457 -30.76 0.42 -4.75
C GLN A 457 -31.57 -0.30 -3.67
N GLU A 458 -30.92 -1.02 -2.74
CA GLU A 458 -31.58 -1.59 -1.57
C GLU A 458 -32.26 -0.51 -0.72
N LYS A 459 -31.67 0.68 -0.65
CA LYS A 459 -32.22 1.86 0.04
C LYS A 459 -33.20 2.68 -0.80
N GLY A 460 -33.67 2.16 -1.93
CA GLY A 460 -34.71 2.78 -2.76
C GLY A 460 -34.21 3.77 -3.82
N VAL A 461 -32.90 3.91 -4.03
CA VAL A 461 -32.35 4.83 -5.03
C VAL A 461 -32.35 4.15 -6.40
N ARG A 462 -33.04 4.72 -7.39
CA ARG A 462 -32.95 4.29 -8.81
C ARG A 462 -33.08 2.78 -9.01
N GLN A 463 -34.05 2.16 -8.33
CA GLN A 463 -34.37 0.73 -8.47
C GLN A 463 -34.84 0.36 -9.89
N ASP A 464 -35.15 1.35 -10.72
CA ASP A 464 -35.46 1.17 -12.13
C ASP A 464 -34.23 0.81 -12.98
N VAL A 465 -33.00 1.11 -12.55
CA VAL A 465 -31.78 0.85 -13.32
C VAL A 465 -31.30 -0.60 -13.11
N ILE A 466 -30.89 -1.30 -14.17
CA ILE A 466 -30.19 -2.58 -14.02
C ILE A 466 -28.69 -2.33 -14.04
N ILE A 467 -28.01 -2.63 -12.94
CA ILE A 467 -26.55 -2.54 -12.83
C ILE A 467 -25.92 -3.86 -13.32
N VAL A 468 -25.02 -3.76 -14.28
CA VAL A 468 -24.30 -4.88 -14.88
C VAL A 468 -22.81 -4.66 -14.71
N ASN A 469 -22.20 -5.42 -13.80
CA ASN A 469 -20.75 -5.42 -13.65
C ASN A 469 -20.11 -6.22 -14.79
N ARG A 470 -19.29 -5.55 -15.59
CA ARG A 470 -18.60 -6.13 -16.75
C ARG A 470 -17.68 -7.29 -16.34
N SER A 471 -16.90 -7.14 -15.27
CA SER A 471 -15.97 -8.18 -14.81
C SER A 471 -16.69 -9.45 -14.37
N LEU A 472 -17.76 -9.32 -13.57
CA LEU A 472 -18.60 -10.43 -13.10
C LEU A 472 -19.37 -11.10 -14.23
N LEU A 473 -19.62 -10.41 -15.34
CA LEU A 473 -20.30 -10.96 -16.53
C LEU A 473 -19.56 -12.14 -17.18
N ASN A 474 -18.30 -12.38 -16.79
CA ASN A 474 -17.59 -13.60 -17.16
C ASN A 474 -18.12 -14.86 -16.47
N ILE A 475 -18.87 -14.70 -15.37
CA ILE A 475 -19.46 -15.80 -14.61
C ILE A 475 -20.89 -16.02 -15.11
N LYS A 476 -21.15 -17.20 -15.68
CA LYS A 476 -22.42 -17.53 -16.35
C LYS A 476 -23.62 -17.44 -15.40
N ASP A 477 -23.45 -17.82 -14.14
CA ASP A 477 -24.51 -17.75 -13.13
C ASP A 477 -24.92 -16.31 -12.82
N TYR A 478 -23.98 -15.37 -12.84
CA TYR A 478 -24.31 -13.95 -12.73
C TYR A 478 -25.16 -13.47 -13.92
N ALA A 479 -24.82 -13.88 -15.15
CA ALA A 479 -25.64 -13.56 -16.33
C ALA A 479 -27.06 -14.14 -16.24
N ARG A 480 -27.21 -15.37 -15.72
CA ARG A 480 -28.53 -15.98 -15.46
C ARG A 480 -29.31 -15.23 -14.39
N TYR A 481 -28.64 -14.84 -13.31
CA TYR A 481 -29.21 -14.03 -12.26
C TYR A 481 -29.74 -12.71 -12.82
N LEU A 482 -28.93 -11.96 -13.56
CA LEU A 482 -29.34 -10.70 -14.19
C LEU A 482 -30.54 -10.89 -15.15
N LYS A 483 -30.55 -11.98 -15.92
CA LYS A 483 -31.69 -12.31 -16.79
C LYS A 483 -32.99 -12.53 -16.00
N ARG A 484 -32.93 -13.21 -14.85
CA ARG A 484 -34.09 -13.35 -13.95
C ARG A 484 -34.49 -12.03 -13.29
N MET A 485 -33.54 -11.12 -13.07
CA MET A 485 -33.78 -9.75 -12.59
C MET A 485 -34.29 -8.79 -13.68
N GLY A 486 -34.58 -9.29 -14.90
CA GLY A 486 -35.18 -8.49 -15.97
C GLY A 486 -34.19 -7.87 -16.95
N LEU A 487 -32.93 -8.31 -16.96
CA LEU A 487 -32.00 -7.96 -18.04
C LEU A 487 -32.50 -8.59 -19.35
N PRO A 488 -32.70 -7.82 -20.43
CA PRO A 488 -33.17 -8.30 -21.73
C PRO A 488 -32.08 -9.05 -22.50
N LEU A 489 -31.66 -10.20 -21.95
CA LEU A 489 -30.64 -11.06 -22.53
C LEU A 489 -31.31 -12.20 -23.33
N THR A 490 -31.17 -12.14 -24.65
CA THR A 490 -31.76 -13.14 -25.57
C THR A 490 -31.03 -14.47 -25.56
N THR A 491 -29.80 -14.51 -25.04
CA THR A 491 -29.00 -15.73 -24.90
C THR A 491 -29.73 -16.75 -24.02
N SER A 492 -29.94 -17.96 -24.56
CA SER A 492 -30.54 -19.07 -23.84
C SER A 492 -29.56 -19.69 -22.84
N ASP A 493 -30.08 -20.39 -21.84
CA ASP A 493 -29.24 -20.99 -20.80
C ASP A 493 -28.30 -22.06 -21.38
N LYS A 494 -28.76 -22.79 -22.43
CA LYS A 494 -27.94 -23.75 -23.18
C LYS A 494 -26.80 -23.06 -23.95
N GLU A 495 -27.02 -21.87 -24.48
CA GLU A 495 -25.96 -21.08 -25.12
C GLU A 495 -24.97 -20.55 -24.09
N LEU A 496 -25.44 -20.02 -22.96
CA LEU A 496 -24.59 -19.59 -21.84
C LEU A 496 -23.69 -20.74 -21.35
N GLU A 497 -24.25 -21.94 -21.19
CA GLU A 497 -23.46 -23.11 -20.78
C GLU A 497 -22.31 -23.43 -21.73
N ARG A 498 -22.56 -23.28 -23.04
CA ARG A 498 -21.56 -23.57 -24.08
C ARG A 498 -20.59 -22.43 -24.32
N MET A 499 -20.84 -21.23 -23.79
CA MET A 499 -19.92 -20.09 -23.95
C MET A 499 -18.58 -20.38 -23.28
N GLN A 500 -17.51 -20.04 -23.98
CA GLN A 500 -16.14 -20.10 -23.52
C GLN A 500 -15.40 -18.84 -23.96
N HIS A 501 -14.28 -18.55 -23.30
CA HIS A 501 -13.34 -17.55 -23.79
C HIS A 501 -12.80 -17.98 -25.15
N LYS A 502 -12.74 -17.04 -26.10
CA LYS A 502 -12.22 -17.30 -27.45
C LYS A 502 -10.89 -16.59 -27.64
N LYS A 503 -10.00 -17.18 -28.46
CA LYS A 503 -8.83 -16.46 -29.00
C LYS A 503 -9.27 -15.73 -30.26
N GLY A 504 -9.25 -14.41 -30.23
CA GLY A 504 -9.43 -13.56 -31.41
C GLY A 504 -8.09 -13.20 -32.05
N ASP A 505 -8.14 -12.30 -33.03
CA ASP A 505 -6.97 -11.77 -33.74
C ASP A 505 -6.07 -10.97 -32.78
N GLY A 506 -5.13 -11.65 -32.13
CA GLY A 506 -4.20 -11.07 -31.15
C GLY A 506 -4.77 -10.76 -29.76
N ARG A 507 -6.08 -10.89 -29.50
CA ARG A 507 -6.69 -10.64 -28.18
C ARG A 507 -7.61 -11.75 -27.67
N LYS A 508 -7.66 -11.95 -26.35
CA LYS A 508 -8.62 -12.84 -25.68
C LYS A 508 -10.01 -12.18 -25.69
N ILE A 509 -10.99 -12.83 -26.32
CA ILE A 509 -12.39 -12.42 -26.29
C ILE A 509 -13.04 -13.14 -25.12
N THR A 510 -13.51 -12.38 -24.14
CA THR A 510 -14.04 -12.93 -22.90
C THR A 510 -15.50 -13.37 -23.03
N ILE A 511 -16.07 -14.00 -22.00
CA ILE A 511 -17.51 -14.30 -21.98
C ILE A 511 -18.28 -12.99 -21.82
N SER A 512 -17.78 -12.10 -20.96
CA SER A 512 -18.30 -10.74 -20.82
C SER A 512 -18.38 -10.03 -22.18
N ASP A 513 -17.31 -10.01 -22.97
CA ASP A 513 -17.31 -9.30 -24.26
C ASP A 513 -18.39 -9.84 -25.22
N GLN A 514 -18.62 -11.16 -25.21
CA GLN A 514 -19.66 -11.80 -26.02
C GLN A 514 -21.07 -11.42 -25.54
N LEU A 515 -21.30 -11.36 -24.23
CA LEU A 515 -22.59 -10.97 -23.65
C LEU A 515 -22.85 -9.46 -23.81
N MET A 516 -21.83 -8.63 -23.70
CA MET A 516 -21.91 -7.19 -23.97
C MET A 516 -22.39 -6.91 -25.39
N GLN A 517 -21.93 -7.67 -26.39
CA GLN A 517 -22.42 -7.56 -27.77
C GLN A 517 -23.92 -7.88 -27.92
N VAL A 518 -24.48 -8.72 -27.04
CA VAL A 518 -25.93 -9.00 -27.00
C VAL A 518 -26.66 -7.86 -26.29
N ILE A 519 -26.15 -7.42 -25.13
CA ILE A 519 -26.71 -6.35 -24.32
C ILE A 519 -26.73 -5.01 -25.07
N LEU A 520 -25.76 -4.74 -25.94
CA LEU A 520 -25.71 -3.49 -26.71
C LEU A 520 -26.68 -3.48 -27.91
N LYS A 521 -27.17 -4.67 -28.34
CA LYS A 521 -28.07 -4.80 -29.50
C LYS A 521 -29.56 -4.76 -29.14
N GLN A 522 -29.92 -5.13 -27.91
CA GLN A 522 -31.31 -5.03 -27.46
C GLN A 522 -31.83 -3.58 -27.52
N LYS A 523 -33.14 -3.43 -27.67
CA LYS A 523 -33.81 -2.12 -27.88
C LYS A 523 -34.83 -1.78 -26.81
N THR A 524 -34.92 -2.60 -25.76
CA THR A 524 -35.92 -2.45 -24.70
C THR A 524 -35.52 -1.45 -23.63
N ARG A 525 -34.21 -1.27 -23.39
CA ARG A 525 -33.67 -0.41 -22.33
C ARG A 525 -32.49 0.38 -22.87
N PRO A 526 -32.31 1.67 -22.53
CA PRO A 526 -31.07 2.39 -22.84
C PRO A 526 -29.87 1.69 -22.21
N VAL A 527 -28.74 1.61 -22.91
CA VAL A 527 -27.49 1.10 -22.33
C VAL A 527 -26.54 2.26 -22.15
N VAL A 528 -25.99 2.40 -20.95
CA VAL A 528 -25.01 3.43 -20.60
C VAL A 528 -23.84 2.81 -19.86
N PHE A 529 -22.66 3.42 -19.98
CA PHE A 529 -21.45 2.99 -19.26
C PHE A 529 -21.14 4.00 -18.17
N SER A 530 -20.77 3.57 -16.96
CA SER A 530 -20.21 4.51 -15.99
C SER A 530 -18.89 5.09 -16.51
N THR A 531 -18.55 6.30 -16.09
CA THR A 531 -17.26 6.94 -16.41
C THR A 531 -16.03 6.19 -15.87
N THR A 532 -16.25 5.21 -14.98
CA THR A 532 -15.24 4.30 -14.43
C THR A 532 -14.99 3.05 -15.28
N VAL A 533 -15.82 2.77 -16.29
CA VAL A 533 -15.59 1.62 -17.19
C VAL A 533 -14.35 1.89 -18.06
N TYR A 534 -13.39 0.97 -18.04
CA TYR A 534 -12.21 1.07 -18.91
C TYR A 534 -12.54 0.68 -20.35
N GLN A 535 -12.11 1.54 -21.28
CA GLN A 535 -12.19 1.34 -22.73
C GLN A 535 -13.60 0.97 -23.25
N PRO A 536 -14.66 1.73 -22.92
CA PRO A 536 -16.00 1.46 -23.44
C PRO A 536 -16.08 1.58 -24.97
N GLU A 537 -15.21 2.36 -25.60
CA GLU A 537 -15.11 2.55 -27.06
C GLU A 537 -14.78 1.25 -27.81
N GLN A 538 -14.21 0.23 -27.14
CA GLN A 538 -13.84 -1.04 -27.76
C GLN A 538 -15.03 -1.82 -28.36
N TYR A 539 -16.25 -1.46 -27.97
CA TYR A 539 -17.47 -2.09 -28.51
C TYR A 539 -17.94 -1.46 -29.82
N GLY A 540 -17.28 -0.40 -30.31
CA GLY A 540 -17.55 0.21 -31.60
C GLY A 540 -18.81 1.08 -31.65
N TYR A 541 -19.22 1.61 -30.50
CA TYR A 541 -20.34 2.54 -30.39
C TYR A 541 -19.82 3.94 -30.08
N PRO A 542 -20.38 4.99 -30.70
CA PRO A 542 -20.08 6.37 -30.33
C PRO A 542 -20.68 6.66 -28.94
N LEU A 543 -19.97 7.47 -28.15
CA LEU A 543 -20.27 7.70 -26.75
C LEU A 543 -20.45 9.19 -26.48
N LYS A 544 -21.61 9.56 -25.95
CA LYS A 544 -21.98 10.90 -25.49
C LYS A 544 -21.87 10.96 -23.97
N LEU A 545 -21.12 11.90 -23.43
CA LEU A 545 -21.08 12.12 -21.99
C LEU A 545 -22.39 12.77 -21.50
N SER A 546 -22.96 12.24 -20.43
CA SER A 546 -24.20 12.71 -19.79
C SER A 546 -24.05 12.59 -18.27
N GLY A 547 -23.44 13.59 -17.65
CA GLY A 547 -23.01 13.49 -16.25
C GLY A 547 -21.96 12.38 -16.04
N LEU A 548 -22.18 11.50 -15.06
CA LEU A 548 -21.24 10.43 -14.70
C LEU A 548 -21.39 9.14 -15.53
N VAL A 549 -22.13 9.19 -16.65
CA VAL A 549 -22.27 8.06 -17.58
C VAL A 549 -22.02 8.48 -19.03
N TYR A 550 -21.64 7.49 -19.85
CA TYR A 550 -21.60 7.56 -21.30
C TYR A 550 -22.86 6.92 -21.90
N GLU A 551 -23.63 7.69 -22.65
CA GLU A 551 -24.76 7.24 -23.46
C GLU A 551 -24.30 6.88 -24.88
N ILE A 552 -24.99 5.95 -25.54
CA ILE A 552 -24.69 5.61 -26.95
C ILE A 552 -25.32 6.65 -27.87
N SER A 553 -24.51 7.53 -28.46
CA SER A 553 -24.93 8.60 -29.37
C SER A 553 -23.73 9.18 -30.12
N GLU A 554 -23.96 9.73 -31.32
CA GLU A 554 -22.93 10.35 -32.18
C GLU A 554 -22.45 11.73 -31.70
N SER A 555 -23.12 12.32 -30.70
CA SER A 555 -22.71 13.60 -30.11
C SER A 555 -21.71 13.41 -28.96
N ASP A 556 -20.82 14.36 -28.74
CA ASP A 556 -19.77 14.23 -27.72
C ASP A 556 -20.29 14.41 -26.29
N ILE A 557 -21.22 15.34 -26.07
CA ILE A 557 -21.77 15.66 -24.74
C ILE A 557 -23.22 16.14 -24.83
N ASP A 558 -24.01 15.85 -23.81
CA ASP A 558 -25.34 16.46 -23.60
C ASP A 558 -25.20 17.70 -22.71
N ILE A 559 -25.05 18.89 -23.33
CA ILE A 559 -24.78 20.15 -22.62
C ILE A 559 -25.85 20.43 -21.55
N ALA A 560 -27.12 20.40 -21.96
CA ALA A 560 -28.24 20.76 -21.09
C ALA A 560 -28.38 19.78 -19.93
N ARG A 561 -28.36 18.47 -20.21
CA ARG A 561 -28.47 17.46 -19.15
C ARG A 561 -27.27 17.48 -18.22
N THR A 562 -26.06 17.61 -18.76
CA THR A 562 -24.83 17.63 -17.95
C THR A 562 -24.80 18.86 -17.03
N ARG A 563 -25.19 20.04 -17.52
CA ARG A 563 -25.28 21.25 -16.69
C ARG A 563 -26.32 21.09 -15.59
N GLN A 564 -27.52 20.61 -15.92
CA GLN A 564 -28.57 20.34 -14.92
C GLN A 564 -28.06 19.38 -13.83
N LEU A 565 -27.41 18.29 -14.23
CA LEU A 565 -26.83 17.32 -13.28
C LEU A 565 -25.79 17.97 -12.36
N LEU A 566 -24.80 18.68 -12.91
CA LEU A 566 -23.69 19.23 -12.12
C LEU A 566 -24.12 20.36 -11.17
N PHE A 567 -25.11 21.18 -11.55
CA PHE A 567 -25.45 22.39 -10.80
C PHE A 567 -26.75 22.29 -10.00
N GLU A 568 -27.65 21.37 -10.35
CA GLU A 568 -28.99 21.29 -9.74
C GLU A 568 -29.30 19.95 -9.07
N GLU A 569 -28.84 18.82 -9.63
CA GLU A 569 -29.24 17.48 -9.15
C GLU A 569 -28.16 16.73 -8.34
N PHE A 570 -26.87 16.96 -8.62
CA PHE A 570 -25.80 16.26 -7.92
C PHE A 570 -25.60 16.75 -6.48
N GLU A 571 -25.35 15.79 -5.61
CA GLU A 571 -24.99 16.02 -4.22
C GLU A 571 -23.47 16.16 -4.09
N PHE A 572 -23.01 17.14 -3.29
CA PHE A 572 -21.58 17.38 -3.04
C PHE A 572 -21.28 17.70 -1.57
N GLU A 573 -22.25 17.50 -0.68
CA GLU A 573 -22.15 17.91 0.73
C GLU A 573 -21.01 17.16 1.42
N ARG A 574 -20.94 15.84 1.24
CA ARG A 574 -19.94 14.98 1.86
C ARG A 574 -18.59 15.17 1.22
N LEU A 575 -18.54 15.19 -0.11
CA LEU A 575 -17.33 15.38 -0.89
C LEU A 575 -16.62 16.70 -0.54
N LEU A 576 -17.36 17.81 -0.56
CA LEU A 576 -16.80 19.15 -0.41
C LEU A 576 -16.78 19.67 1.03
N SER A 577 -17.08 18.80 2.01
CA SER A 577 -16.99 19.14 3.43
C SER A 577 -15.56 19.37 3.95
N SER A 578 -14.53 18.95 3.21
CA SER A 578 -13.11 19.26 3.48
C SER A 578 -12.29 19.12 2.18
N PRO A 579 -11.01 19.51 2.15
CA PRO A 579 -10.18 19.42 0.95
C PRO A 579 -10.16 18.01 0.32
N VAL A 580 -10.22 17.93 -1.01
CA VAL A 580 -10.23 16.65 -1.74
C VAL A 580 -8.99 15.81 -1.45
N ASP A 581 -7.84 16.45 -1.23
CA ASP A 581 -6.57 15.77 -0.94
C ASP A 581 -6.57 15.02 0.41
N SER A 582 -7.56 15.28 1.27
CA SER A 582 -7.75 14.57 2.55
C SER A 582 -8.57 13.27 2.42
N ILE A 583 -9.15 13.00 1.26
CA ILE A 583 -9.97 11.81 0.99
C ILE A 583 -9.07 10.63 0.61
N ASN A 584 -9.51 9.39 0.85
CA ASN A 584 -8.79 8.21 0.38
C ASN A 584 -8.37 8.29 -1.11
N ALA A 585 -7.12 7.94 -1.42
CA ALA A 585 -6.53 8.06 -2.76
C ALA A 585 -7.31 7.35 -3.88
N ASN A 586 -7.95 6.20 -3.59
CA ASN A 586 -8.76 5.50 -4.59
C ASN A 586 -10.04 6.30 -4.92
N LEU A 587 -10.63 6.97 -3.94
CA LEU A 587 -11.79 7.84 -4.14
C LEU A 587 -11.41 9.15 -4.83
N GLN A 588 -10.23 9.70 -4.55
CA GLN A 588 -9.72 10.88 -5.28
C GLN A 588 -9.71 10.64 -6.79
N ASN A 589 -9.28 9.46 -7.25
CA ASN A 589 -9.32 9.10 -8.67
C ASN A 589 -10.74 9.08 -9.25
N MET A 590 -11.74 8.65 -8.47
CA MET A 590 -13.13 8.69 -8.91
C MET A 590 -13.66 10.14 -8.97
N ILE A 591 -13.30 10.97 -7.99
CA ILE A 591 -13.70 12.37 -7.91
C ILE A 591 -13.19 13.18 -9.12
N LEU A 592 -12.02 12.81 -9.68
CA LEU A 592 -11.50 13.42 -10.91
C LEU A 592 -12.46 13.27 -12.11
N ASN A 593 -13.38 12.31 -12.10
CA ASN A 593 -14.39 12.21 -13.15
C ASN A 593 -15.33 13.42 -13.16
N TYR A 594 -15.67 14.04 -12.02
CA TYR A 594 -16.43 15.30 -12.00
C TYR A 594 -15.67 16.43 -12.69
N ALA A 595 -14.37 16.53 -12.42
CA ALA A 595 -13.51 17.52 -13.03
C ALA A 595 -13.40 17.31 -14.55
N ALA A 596 -13.29 16.05 -15.00
CA ALA A 596 -13.25 15.71 -16.41
C ALA A 596 -14.56 16.06 -17.14
N ILE A 597 -15.72 15.78 -16.52
CA ILE A 597 -17.03 16.12 -17.08
C ILE A 597 -17.19 17.64 -17.20
N ALA A 598 -16.89 18.38 -16.13
CA ALA A 598 -16.96 19.83 -16.14
C ALA A 598 -16.01 20.43 -17.20
N PHE A 599 -14.80 19.88 -17.33
CA PHE A 599 -13.86 20.33 -18.36
C PHE A 599 -14.37 20.11 -19.78
N GLN A 600 -14.97 18.96 -20.08
CA GLN A 600 -15.56 18.69 -21.40
C GLN A 600 -16.76 19.61 -21.68
N LEU A 601 -17.61 19.83 -20.68
CA LEU A 601 -18.73 20.78 -20.78
C LEU A 601 -18.25 22.20 -21.07
N ALA A 602 -17.23 22.68 -20.35
CA ALA A 602 -16.66 24.00 -20.58
C ALA A 602 -16.08 24.14 -22.00
N ALA A 603 -15.37 23.13 -22.50
CA ALA A 603 -14.83 23.13 -23.86
C ALA A 603 -15.94 23.24 -24.91
N THR A 604 -17.03 22.47 -24.78
CA THR A 604 -18.15 22.52 -25.73
C THR A 604 -18.93 23.84 -25.65
N LEU A 605 -19.11 24.40 -24.46
CA LEU A 605 -19.72 25.74 -24.29
C LEU A 605 -18.85 26.82 -24.95
N GLU A 606 -17.54 26.73 -24.79
CA GLU A 606 -16.61 27.65 -25.45
C GLU A 606 -16.68 27.55 -26.96
N ASP A 607 -16.72 26.33 -27.53
CA ASP A 607 -16.84 26.12 -28.98
C ASP A 607 -18.18 26.66 -29.53
N SER A 608 -19.21 26.69 -28.67
CA SER A 608 -20.52 27.28 -28.98
C SER A 608 -20.56 28.80 -28.79
N GLY A 609 -19.50 29.42 -28.28
CA GLY A 609 -19.40 30.86 -28.01
C GLY A 609 -20.00 31.30 -26.66
N GLU A 610 -20.44 30.37 -25.82
CA GLU A 610 -21.04 30.62 -24.51
C GLU A 610 -19.95 30.81 -23.44
N TYR A 611 -19.14 31.87 -23.61
CA TYR A 611 -17.91 32.07 -22.83
C TYR A 611 -18.13 32.25 -21.32
N SER A 612 -19.18 32.96 -20.93
CA SER A 612 -19.47 33.20 -19.50
C SER A 612 -19.83 31.91 -18.78
N GLU A 613 -20.61 31.04 -19.42
CA GLU A 613 -20.97 29.74 -18.87
C GLU A 613 -19.77 28.79 -18.87
N ALA A 614 -18.95 28.79 -19.92
CA ALA A 614 -17.72 28.00 -19.98
C ALA A 614 -16.77 28.34 -18.82
N ILE A 615 -16.61 29.63 -18.50
CA ILE A 615 -15.82 30.07 -17.34
C ILE A 615 -16.44 29.53 -16.04
N GLU A 616 -17.74 29.74 -15.81
CA GLU A 616 -18.43 29.25 -14.60
C GLU A 616 -18.20 27.75 -14.38
N VAL A 617 -18.27 26.94 -15.43
CA VAL A 617 -18.03 25.50 -15.37
C VAL A 617 -16.56 25.18 -15.04
N LEU A 618 -15.59 25.92 -15.58
CA LEU A 618 -14.18 25.78 -15.19
C LEU A 618 -13.95 26.15 -13.73
N GLU A 619 -14.62 27.19 -13.22
CA GLU A 619 -14.55 27.55 -11.80
C GLU A 619 -15.09 26.42 -10.92
N PHE A 620 -16.21 25.83 -11.33
CA PHE A 620 -16.79 24.67 -10.67
C PHE A 620 -15.86 23.46 -10.70
N ALA A 621 -15.21 23.16 -11.83
CA ALA A 621 -14.28 22.03 -11.98
C ALA A 621 -13.12 22.09 -10.97
N ARG A 622 -12.64 23.29 -10.64
CA ARG A 622 -11.55 23.51 -9.67
C ARG A 622 -11.89 23.02 -8.25
N ARG A 623 -13.17 22.83 -7.92
CA ARG A 623 -13.61 22.30 -6.62
C ARG A 623 -13.22 20.83 -6.41
N PHE A 624 -12.95 20.09 -7.49
CA PHE A 624 -12.62 18.65 -7.47
C PHE A 624 -11.13 18.37 -7.70
N GLY A 625 -10.32 19.42 -7.88
CA GLY A 625 -8.89 19.31 -8.08
C GLY A 625 -8.33 20.51 -8.81
N ILE A 626 -7.14 20.93 -8.40
CA ILE A 626 -6.40 22.00 -9.07
C ILE A 626 -5.66 21.38 -10.26
N LYS A 627 -6.04 21.75 -11.48
CA LYS A 627 -5.34 21.33 -12.70
C LYS A 627 -4.91 22.57 -13.50
N PRO A 628 -3.64 22.64 -13.95
CA PRO A 628 -3.12 23.76 -14.75
C PRO A 628 -4.01 24.14 -15.93
N MET A 629 -4.54 23.12 -16.62
CA MET A 629 -5.39 23.30 -17.80
C MET A 629 -6.69 24.07 -17.55
N PHE A 630 -7.23 24.06 -16.32
CA PHE A 630 -8.45 24.81 -16.01
C PHE A 630 -8.20 26.31 -16.05
N TYR A 631 -7.10 26.77 -15.45
CA TYR A 631 -6.68 28.17 -15.49
C TYR A 631 -6.23 28.59 -16.90
N TYR A 632 -5.51 27.71 -17.60
CA TYR A 632 -5.07 27.98 -18.97
C TYR A 632 -6.27 28.22 -19.90
N ASN A 633 -7.30 27.36 -19.84
CA ASN A 633 -8.51 27.52 -20.65
C ASN A 633 -9.35 28.72 -20.22
N GLU A 634 -9.47 28.99 -18.92
CA GLU A 634 -10.17 30.18 -18.42
C GLU A 634 -9.53 31.47 -18.93
N ALA A 635 -8.18 31.58 -18.87
CA ALA A 635 -7.46 32.71 -19.43
C ALA A 635 -7.65 32.86 -20.93
N ARG A 636 -7.61 31.73 -21.67
CA ARG A 636 -7.86 31.68 -23.11
C ARG A 636 -9.24 32.22 -23.47
N ILE A 637 -10.27 31.86 -22.70
CA ILE A 637 -11.64 32.38 -22.87
C ILE A 637 -11.67 33.88 -22.59
N TYR A 638 -11.04 34.36 -21.51
CA TYR A 638 -10.98 35.80 -21.23
C TYR A 638 -10.31 36.59 -22.35
N PHE A 639 -9.26 36.06 -22.99
CA PHE A 639 -8.67 36.67 -24.17
C PHE A 639 -9.65 36.72 -25.36
N LYS A 640 -10.39 35.64 -25.64
CA LYS A 640 -11.45 35.62 -26.66
C LYS A 640 -12.54 36.66 -26.40
N MET A 641 -12.82 36.96 -25.12
CA MET A 641 -13.75 38.01 -24.69
C MET A 641 -13.15 39.43 -24.70
N GLY A 642 -11.86 39.59 -25.04
CA GLY A 642 -11.15 40.88 -24.98
C GLY A 642 -10.82 41.37 -23.57
N MET A 643 -10.95 40.52 -22.56
CA MET A 643 -10.72 40.83 -21.14
C MET A 643 -9.26 40.54 -20.73
N ASN A 644 -8.31 41.23 -21.37
CA ASN A 644 -6.87 40.96 -21.24
C ASN A 644 -6.34 41.03 -19.79
N ASP A 645 -6.88 41.94 -18.97
CA ASP A 645 -6.46 42.09 -17.58
C ASP A 645 -6.83 40.86 -16.74
N LYS A 646 -8.05 40.34 -16.92
CA LYS A 646 -8.50 39.11 -16.25
C LYS A 646 -7.72 37.89 -16.75
N ALA A 647 -7.52 37.78 -18.06
CA ALA A 647 -6.72 36.69 -18.62
C ALA A 647 -5.31 36.65 -18.02
N ASN A 648 -4.67 37.82 -17.90
CA ASN A 648 -3.38 37.95 -17.25
C ASN A 648 -3.41 37.57 -15.76
N GLU A 649 -4.43 37.97 -15.02
CA GLU A 649 -4.57 37.60 -13.61
C GLU A 649 -4.63 36.07 -13.44
N ILE A 650 -5.44 35.38 -14.26
CA ILE A 650 -5.57 33.93 -14.23
C ILE A 650 -4.25 33.23 -14.61
N LEU A 651 -3.55 33.71 -15.64
CA LEU A 651 -2.23 33.16 -16.02
C LEU A 651 -1.18 33.38 -14.93
N GLN A 652 -1.21 34.50 -14.22
CA GLN A 652 -0.31 34.72 -13.08
C GLN A 652 -0.59 33.74 -11.94
N ARG A 653 -1.87 33.45 -11.66
CA ARG A 653 -2.25 32.40 -10.68
C ARG A 653 -1.78 31.02 -11.14
N LEU A 654 -1.96 30.68 -12.42
CA LEU A 654 -1.45 29.43 -13.01
C LEU A 654 0.05 29.27 -12.80
N LEU A 655 0.83 30.31 -13.09
CA LEU A 655 2.28 30.31 -12.90
C LEU A 655 2.71 30.24 -11.43
N GLN A 656 1.85 30.64 -10.48
CA GLN A 656 2.11 30.43 -9.04
C GLN A 656 1.89 28.97 -8.62
N ILE A 657 0.95 28.28 -9.28
CA ILE A 657 0.65 26.87 -9.00
C ILE A 657 1.73 25.96 -9.59
N GLU A 658 2.13 26.19 -10.86
CA GLU A 658 3.15 25.39 -11.55
C GLU A 658 4.23 26.26 -12.21
N ALA A 659 5.06 26.89 -11.36
CA ALA A 659 6.13 27.78 -11.82
C ALA A 659 7.30 27.06 -12.53
N THR A 660 7.48 25.76 -12.25
CA THR A 660 8.68 25.01 -12.65
C THR A 660 8.50 24.18 -13.91
N ASP A 661 7.28 24.04 -14.43
CA ASP A 661 7.03 23.31 -15.67
C ASP A 661 7.43 24.19 -16.88
N VAL A 662 8.58 23.87 -17.46
CA VAL A 662 9.16 24.57 -18.62
C VAL A 662 8.19 24.58 -19.80
N THR A 663 7.48 23.48 -20.04
CA THR A 663 6.52 23.34 -21.17
C THR A 663 5.30 24.23 -20.93
N LEU A 664 4.73 24.20 -19.73
CA LEU A 664 3.61 25.06 -19.38
C LEU A 664 3.97 26.54 -19.50
N VAL A 665 5.14 26.94 -18.99
CA VAL A 665 5.61 28.34 -19.07
C VAL A 665 5.79 28.78 -20.54
N LYS A 666 6.29 27.91 -21.42
CA LYS A 666 6.37 28.16 -22.88
C LYS A 666 4.97 28.36 -23.49
N GLU A 667 3.99 27.53 -23.14
CA GLU A 667 2.60 27.67 -23.61
C GLU A 667 1.95 28.98 -23.13
N VAL A 668 2.17 29.35 -21.86
CA VAL A 668 1.68 30.63 -21.31
C VAL A 668 2.32 31.83 -22.02
N ALA A 669 3.63 31.78 -22.31
CA ALA A 669 4.32 32.82 -23.07
C ALA A 669 3.76 32.94 -24.49
N LYS A 670 3.50 31.81 -25.14
CA LYS A 670 2.86 31.77 -26.46
C LYS A 670 1.46 32.40 -26.42
N MET A 671 0.65 32.10 -25.40
CA MET A 671 -0.67 32.70 -25.23
C MET A 671 -0.61 34.22 -25.09
N TYR A 672 0.34 34.74 -24.30
CA TYR A 672 0.57 36.20 -24.21
C TYR A 672 0.95 36.80 -25.56
N TYR A 673 1.86 36.15 -26.30
CA TYR A 673 2.31 36.63 -27.60
C TYR A 673 1.18 36.67 -28.63
N ASP A 674 0.43 35.56 -28.75
CA ASP A 674 -0.68 35.42 -29.70
C ASP A 674 -1.79 36.44 -29.45
N ASN A 675 -1.94 36.90 -28.20
CA ASN A 675 -2.91 37.93 -27.79
C ASN A 675 -2.31 39.34 -27.66
N GLY A 676 -1.16 39.60 -28.30
CA GLY A 676 -0.58 40.95 -28.43
C GLY A 676 0.19 41.45 -27.19
N MET A 677 0.34 40.64 -26.14
CA MET A 677 1.04 40.98 -24.90
C MET A 677 2.54 40.62 -24.96
N ARG A 678 3.23 41.11 -26.00
CA ARG A 678 4.61 40.70 -26.33
C ARG A 678 5.62 40.90 -25.21
N GLU A 679 5.53 42.02 -24.49
CA GLU A 679 6.45 42.32 -23.38
C GLU A 679 6.36 41.26 -22.27
N LYS A 680 5.14 40.81 -21.93
CA LYS A 680 4.94 39.77 -20.93
C LYS A 680 5.45 38.41 -21.41
N ALA A 681 5.20 38.07 -22.67
CA ALA A 681 5.72 36.84 -23.29
C ALA A 681 7.26 36.79 -23.24
N VAL A 682 7.91 37.87 -23.67
CA VAL A 682 9.38 38.00 -23.68
C VAL A 682 9.94 37.98 -22.26
N MET A 683 9.32 38.69 -21.32
CA MET A 683 9.77 38.71 -19.92
C MET A 683 9.70 37.32 -19.30
N LEU A 684 8.60 36.58 -19.53
CA LEU A 684 8.42 35.24 -19.01
C LEU A 684 9.47 34.26 -19.55
N LEU A 685 9.72 34.27 -20.87
CA LEU A 685 10.76 33.45 -21.49
C LEU A 685 12.18 33.85 -21.05
N ALA A 686 12.44 35.14 -20.82
CA ALA A 686 13.74 35.61 -20.35
C ALA A 686 14.05 35.12 -18.93
N VAL A 687 13.05 35.13 -18.03
CA VAL A 687 13.18 34.53 -16.69
C VAL A 687 13.45 33.03 -16.80
N LEU A 688 12.68 32.31 -17.61
CA LEU A 688 12.85 30.87 -17.82
C LEU A 688 14.23 30.52 -18.42
N SER A 689 14.73 31.32 -19.35
CA SER A 689 16.04 31.14 -20.00
C SER A 689 17.21 31.37 -19.05
N ARG A 690 17.09 32.30 -18.08
CA ARG A 690 18.09 32.48 -17.01
C ARG A 690 18.25 31.20 -16.21
N ASP A 691 17.14 30.54 -15.91
CA ASP A 691 17.12 29.34 -15.09
C ASP A 691 17.43 28.07 -15.93
N ASN A 692 17.37 28.17 -17.27
CA ASN A 692 17.66 27.09 -18.23
C ASN A 692 18.60 27.56 -19.37
N PRO A 693 19.87 27.91 -19.09
CA PRO A 693 20.74 28.63 -20.04
C PRO A 693 21.21 27.81 -21.25
N LYS A 694 20.93 26.49 -21.28
CA LYS A 694 21.30 25.59 -22.38
C LYS A 694 20.16 25.33 -23.37
N ASP A 695 18.94 25.79 -23.09
CA ASP A 695 17.80 25.60 -23.97
C ASP A 695 17.82 26.64 -25.11
N LYS A 696 18.31 26.21 -26.28
CA LYS A 696 18.41 27.06 -27.47
C LYS A 696 17.03 27.48 -28.01
N GLU A 697 16.01 26.67 -27.78
CA GLU A 697 14.64 26.97 -28.23
C GLU A 697 14.09 28.23 -27.54
N LEU A 698 14.42 28.44 -26.27
CA LEU A 698 14.02 29.64 -25.54
C LEU A 698 14.60 30.92 -26.14
N ILE A 699 15.86 30.87 -26.57
CA ILE A 699 16.53 32.02 -27.20
C ILE A 699 15.86 32.35 -28.54
N ASP A 700 15.55 31.32 -29.33
CA ASP A 700 14.89 31.48 -30.63
C ASP A 700 13.45 32.01 -30.47
N LEU A 701 12.71 31.52 -29.46
CA LEU A 701 11.38 32.04 -29.12
C LEU A 701 11.42 33.50 -28.66
N ILE A 702 12.40 33.89 -27.83
CA ILE A 702 12.58 35.28 -27.40
C ILE A 702 12.82 36.20 -28.60
N ARG A 703 13.71 35.83 -29.52
CA ARG A 703 13.97 36.59 -30.76
C ARG A 703 12.71 36.72 -31.60
N LYS A 704 12.03 35.59 -31.85
CA LYS A 704 10.76 35.56 -32.57
C LYS A 704 9.72 36.50 -31.96
N TYR A 705 9.58 36.51 -30.64
CA TYR A 705 8.58 37.33 -29.95
C TYR A 705 8.95 38.82 -29.86
N ARG A 706 10.24 39.16 -29.96
CA ARG A 706 10.74 40.52 -30.16
C ARG A 706 10.62 41.02 -31.59
N GLY A 707 10.47 40.10 -32.56
CA GLY A 707 10.45 40.41 -33.99
C GLY A 707 11.86 40.55 -34.59
N GLU A 708 12.85 39.86 -34.00
CA GLU A 708 14.26 39.80 -34.43
C GLU A 708 14.56 38.60 -35.34
#